data_AF-A0A1M5TRE0-F1
#
_entry.id   AF-A0A1M5TRE0-F1
#
_cell.length_a   1.000
_cell.length_b   1.000
_cell.length_c   1.000
_cell.angle_alpha   90.00
_cell.angle_beta   90.00
_cell.angle_gamma   90.00
#
_symmetry.space_group_name_H-M   'P 1'
#
loop_
_entity.id
_entity.type
_entity.pdbx_description
1 polymer ?
#
loop_
_entity_poly.entity_id
_entity_poly.type
_entity_poly.pdbx_seq_one_letter_code
_entity_poly.pdbx_strand_id
1 'polypeptide(L)'
;MRERRLRRRELLAGGAAVGAASLTGCLDTLGGGDGAPATERVEGERARTLAEAHAPELYFGVGERWFPTDPRAYAGDYGDESVLDGFAAVDGYARDYDPSGEPPHRTVFYNVVQYAGTDLVVVQYWLYSAFDQFTTNFHWHDWELLQVFLDVSEDSGDPDGGAPTLFVASAHARSVPNNEFLDPGTGRASVISEVGSHSSALSVNETPAAFERLPVPTDIADISNGVLALADIPAAYGLPRGEGFRLPFSLPELDGAPIHEHPDLPNVTRDHLVPASMTIDSVAGLPSPPADLPLRETGLRLAHEGSPTAAEADYAYALVPMGALTVEEFTGPQLSFEFAVPRFAEDAVASHLTTTGTPTAQPRYTNPIADVTDPRHRAALSERFDVDVTGLAGDVVGLLRDATGTAEAPGSNGIETTEPSVERLALLESDLVVAPTFNGVVALRDVPEGEHRLTVNGAGVAPYAQRVAHEAGDEPTTVGVGGDVVQPPAADAVKLRASPAADAPGFERVAVADDFAGGVFDGPPPVADAAGVAVYVHREGAYTAEVEDGDGRIGAFRVNPGADQSTATVRGAATGKASLTSYLLTLLVETTAQATAFADGDADGIDDVGVPDSTAEQPGEAAAVVEDVLAAAAEAAGDSDDDGGDGSTEAGDSGGAGGPGGGGQGGSGLTGLLRALSATTTAAERADEAAQAGDAAAADSRLRGLRQRTDALTDAIERNRDRLPGRLPALVERRLPQVNERIDQALAAGE
;
A
#
# COMPACT_ATOMS: atom_id res chain seq x y z
N MET A 1 39.24 -5.93 -36.01
CA MET A 1 40.34 -5.54 -35.09
C MET A 1 40.20 -4.08 -34.74
N ARG A 2 40.17 -3.82 -33.43
CA ARG A 2 40.31 -2.53 -32.71
C ARG A 2 39.15 -1.54 -32.72
N GLU A 3 38.31 -1.76 -31.71
CA GLU A 3 37.55 -0.80 -30.91
C GLU A 3 38.26 0.56 -30.69
N ARG A 4 37.46 1.63 -30.69
CA ARG A 4 37.67 2.79 -29.84
C ARG A 4 36.34 3.20 -29.21
N ARG A 5 36.18 2.85 -27.93
CA ARG A 5 35.21 3.45 -27.00
C ARG A 5 35.56 4.93 -26.84
N LEU A 6 34.69 5.83 -27.29
CA LEU A 6 34.70 7.23 -26.87
C LEU A 6 33.84 7.34 -25.60
N ARG A 7 34.46 7.81 -24.52
CA ARG A 7 33.83 7.95 -23.21
C ARG A 7 32.90 9.17 -23.20
N ARG A 8 31.71 8.96 -22.65
CA ARG A 8 30.58 9.88 -22.44
C ARG A 8 30.86 11.11 -21.53
N ARG A 9 32.13 11.40 -21.22
CA ARG A 9 32.55 12.40 -20.20
C ARG A 9 32.94 13.77 -20.75
N GLU A 10 32.93 13.98 -22.08
CA GLU A 10 33.37 15.25 -22.70
C GLU A 10 32.23 16.08 -23.33
N LEU A 11 30.96 15.65 -23.19
CA LEU A 11 29.79 16.34 -23.76
C LEU A 11 28.95 17.14 -22.75
N LEU A 12 29.35 17.22 -21.48
CA LEU A 12 28.65 17.95 -20.40
C LEU A 12 29.44 19.17 -19.87
N ALA A 13 30.34 19.75 -20.67
CA ALA A 13 31.11 20.94 -20.30
C ALA A 13 30.66 22.23 -20.99
N GLY A 14 29.49 22.25 -21.64
CA GLY A 14 29.02 23.39 -22.43
C GLY A 14 27.54 23.64 -22.30
N GLY A 15 27.11 24.15 -21.15
CA GLY A 15 25.70 24.52 -20.92
C GLY A 15 25.40 25.07 -19.53
N ALA A 16 26.38 25.65 -18.82
CA ALA A 16 26.15 26.39 -17.58
C ALA A 16 26.01 27.87 -17.92
N ALA A 17 24.77 28.33 -18.09
CA ALA A 17 24.28 29.69 -17.88
C ALA A 17 22.97 29.86 -18.67
N VAL A 18 21.83 29.80 -17.96
CA VAL A 18 20.68 30.71 -18.05
C VAL A 18 19.57 30.14 -17.15
N GLY A 19 19.23 30.89 -16.11
CA GLY A 19 17.87 30.97 -15.57
C GLY A 19 17.50 30.02 -14.43
N ALA A 20 17.96 30.35 -13.21
CA ALA A 20 17.20 30.04 -12.00
C ALA A 20 15.88 30.83 -12.05
N ALA A 21 14.80 30.17 -12.46
CA ALA A 21 13.43 30.55 -12.15
C ALA A 21 12.85 29.36 -11.38
N SER A 22 13.14 29.36 -10.09
CA SER A 22 12.70 28.37 -9.13
C SER A 22 11.17 28.31 -9.12
N LEU A 23 10.69 27.07 -9.12
CA LEU A 23 9.34 26.55 -9.00
C LEU A 23 8.45 27.30 -7.97
N THR A 24 7.94 28.47 -8.34
CA THR A 24 6.84 29.16 -7.63
C THR A 24 5.46 28.71 -8.14
N GLY A 25 5.41 27.63 -8.94
CA GLY A 25 4.25 27.28 -9.77
C GLY A 25 3.29 26.20 -9.23
N CYS A 26 3.58 25.57 -8.09
CA CYS A 26 2.69 24.53 -7.52
C CYS A 26 1.90 24.98 -6.28
N LEU A 27 2.10 26.20 -5.78
CA LEU A 27 1.31 26.75 -4.68
C LEU A 27 -0.02 27.39 -5.14
N ASP A 28 -0.14 27.76 -6.42
CA ASP A 28 -1.33 28.44 -6.98
C ASP A 28 -2.40 27.48 -7.53
N THR A 29 -2.14 26.17 -7.58
CA THR A 29 -3.07 25.18 -8.20
C THR A 29 -3.95 24.42 -7.21
N LEU A 30 -3.76 24.61 -5.89
CA LEU A 30 -4.73 24.21 -4.87
C LEU A 30 -5.54 25.46 -4.50
N GLY A 31 -6.70 25.60 -5.13
CA GLY A 31 -7.51 26.81 -5.14
C GLY A 31 -7.90 27.31 -3.75
N GLY A 32 -7.13 28.27 -3.22
CA GLY A 32 -7.60 29.19 -2.20
C GLY A 32 -8.56 30.21 -2.84
N GLY A 33 -9.84 29.84 -2.96
CA GLY A 33 -10.88 30.77 -3.37
C GLY A 33 -11.06 31.91 -2.35
N ASP A 34 -11.63 33.03 -2.82
CA ASP A 34 -12.09 34.23 -2.10
C ASP A 34 -13.13 33.97 -0.96
N GLY A 35 -13.16 32.77 -0.37
CA GLY A 35 -14.20 32.28 0.54
C GLY A 35 -13.71 31.66 1.86
N ALA A 36 -12.41 31.67 2.18
CA ALA A 36 -11.94 31.17 3.49
C ALA A 36 -12.52 32.01 4.66
N PRO A 37 -12.94 31.38 5.77
CA PRO A 37 -13.47 32.11 6.92
C PRO A 37 -12.44 33.09 7.49
N ALA A 38 -12.89 34.31 7.80
CA ALA A 38 -12.02 35.37 8.30
C ALA A 38 -11.59 35.11 9.75
N THR A 39 -10.30 35.31 10.05
CA THR A 39 -9.73 35.20 11.40
C THR A 39 -9.02 36.48 11.84
N GLU A 40 -8.98 36.71 13.14
CA GLU A 40 -8.26 37.80 13.80
C GLU A 40 -7.22 37.22 14.77
N ARG A 41 -6.03 37.82 14.85
CA ARG A 41 -5.00 37.39 15.82
C ARG A 41 -5.38 37.84 17.23
N VAL A 42 -5.21 36.92 18.17
CA VAL A 42 -5.29 37.19 19.60
C VAL A 42 -3.87 37.38 20.11
N GLU A 43 -3.61 38.48 20.82
CA GLU A 43 -2.26 38.89 21.19
C GLU A 43 -2.14 39.19 22.70
N GLY A 44 -0.89 39.29 23.18
CA GLY A 44 -0.59 39.74 24.54
C GLY A 44 -0.98 38.73 25.64
N GLU A 45 -1.43 39.24 26.79
CA GLU A 45 -1.73 38.44 27.98
C GLU A 45 -2.81 37.39 27.71
N ARG A 46 -3.84 37.75 26.92
CA ARG A 46 -4.92 36.83 26.55
C ARG A 46 -4.41 35.60 25.78
N ALA A 47 -3.60 35.83 24.74
CA ALA A 47 -3.01 34.75 23.95
C ALA A 47 -2.13 33.84 24.81
N ARG A 48 -1.33 34.44 25.69
CA ARG A 48 -0.47 33.72 26.62
C ARG A 48 -1.28 32.86 27.59
N THR A 49 -2.35 33.38 28.19
CA THR A 49 -3.21 32.62 29.12
C THR A 49 -3.80 31.38 28.46
N LEU A 50 -4.37 31.53 27.26
CA LEU A 50 -4.91 30.41 26.47
C LEU A 50 -3.81 29.40 26.13
N ALA A 51 -2.65 29.88 25.68
CA ALA A 51 -1.52 29.01 25.32
C ALA A 51 -0.95 28.24 26.53
N GLU A 52 -0.83 28.86 27.71
CA GLU A 52 -0.35 28.19 28.91
C GLU A 52 -1.39 27.18 29.45
N ALA A 53 -2.69 27.47 29.32
CA ALA A 53 -3.78 26.62 29.78
C ALA A 53 -3.87 25.28 29.01
N HIS A 54 -3.55 25.28 27.72
CA HIS A 54 -3.69 24.11 26.84
C HIS A 54 -2.35 23.52 26.36
N ALA A 55 -1.23 24.01 26.87
CA ALA A 55 0.11 23.56 26.45
C ALA A 55 0.25 22.03 26.52
N PRO A 56 0.71 21.37 25.43
CA PRO A 56 0.71 19.92 25.34
C PRO A 56 1.82 19.25 26.14
N GLU A 57 1.61 17.98 26.43
CA GLU A 57 2.69 17.08 26.84
C GLU A 57 3.23 16.32 25.64
N LEU A 58 4.54 16.22 25.50
CA LEU A 58 5.18 15.63 24.33
C LEU A 58 5.90 14.34 24.74
N TYR A 59 5.59 13.24 24.07
CA TYR A 59 6.14 11.91 24.31
C TYR A 59 6.90 11.42 23.08
N PHE A 60 8.15 11.02 23.27
CA PHE A 60 9.03 10.59 22.19
C PHE A 60 9.35 9.10 22.31
N GLY A 61 9.71 8.46 21.20
CA GLY A 61 10.23 7.09 21.21
C GLY A 61 11.71 7.03 21.60
N VAL A 62 12.19 5.89 22.10
CA VAL A 62 13.61 5.67 22.45
C VAL A 62 14.60 5.90 21.28
N GLY A 63 14.10 5.81 20.05
CA GLY A 63 14.88 6.04 18.84
C GLY A 63 15.01 7.52 18.43
N GLU A 64 14.28 8.44 19.07
CA GLU A 64 14.29 9.87 18.71
C GLU A 64 15.64 10.54 18.99
N ARG A 65 16.03 11.44 18.10
CA ARG A 65 17.27 12.24 18.16
C ARG A 65 17.02 13.73 17.94
N TRP A 66 15.95 14.08 17.24
CA TRP A 66 15.63 15.44 16.82
C TRP A 66 14.43 15.96 17.62
N PHE A 67 14.71 16.49 18.80
CA PHE A 67 13.68 17.02 19.70
C PHE A 67 13.36 18.49 19.40
N PRO A 68 12.15 18.98 19.76
CA PRO A 68 11.78 20.38 19.59
C PRO A 68 12.78 21.35 20.22
N THR A 69 13.23 22.33 19.44
CA THR A 69 14.33 23.24 19.78
C THR A 69 14.05 24.66 19.26
N ASP A 70 14.79 25.66 19.75
CA ASP A 70 14.67 27.04 19.28
C ASP A 70 15.55 27.27 18.03
N PRO A 71 14.98 27.47 16.83
CA PRO A 71 15.76 27.72 15.61
C PRO A 71 16.64 28.98 15.71
N ARG A 72 16.25 29.96 16.55
CA ARG A 72 16.99 31.22 16.72
C ARG A 72 18.37 31.01 17.35
N ALA A 73 18.58 29.89 18.05
CA ALA A 73 19.87 29.56 18.65
C ALA A 73 20.95 29.22 17.60
N TYR A 74 20.53 28.86 16.38
CA TYR A 74 21.41 28.42 15.30
C TYR A 74 21.46 29.42 14.13
N ALA A 75 20.60 30.43 14.14
CA ALA A 75 20.57 31.48 13.13
C ALA A 75 21.80 32.41 13.26
N GLY A 76 22.31 32.89 12.12
CA GLY A 76 23.40 33.85 12.07
C GLY A 76 24.83 33.29 12.00
N ASP A 77 25.03 31.97 12.20
CA ASP A 77 26.37 31.35 12.11
C ASP A 77 26.98 31.43 10.68
N TYR A 78 26.16 31.68 9.65
CA TYR A 78 26.58 31.73 8.24
C TYR A 78 26.22 33.03 7.48
N GLY A 79 25.69 34.07 8.13
CA GLY A 79 25.34 35.31 7.44
C GLY A 79 24.16 36.07 8.03
N ASP A 80 23.11 36.25 7.24
CA ASP A 80 21.89 36.97 7.60
C ASP A 80 21.15 36.25 8.74
N GLU A 81 20.93 36.93 9.87
CA GLU A 81 20.23 36.38 11.04
C GLU A 81 18.75 36.04 10.76
N SER A 82 18.19 36.50 9.64
CA SER A 82 16.84 36.17 9.18
C SER A 82 16.75 34.86 8.39
N VAL A 83 17.88 34.25 8.02
CA VAL A 83 17.93 32.99 7.26
C VAL A 83 18.60 31.91 8.11
N LEU A 84 17.95 30.75 8.25
CA LEU A 84 18.54 29.57 8.84
C LEU A 84 18.85 28.52 7.77
N ASP A 85 20.12 28.19 7.61
CA ASP A 85 20.59 27.13 6.72
C ASP A 85 20.58 25.77 7.43
N GLY A 86 20.28 24.71 6.68
CA GLY A 86 20.17 23.33 7.15
C GLY A 86 21.43 22.81 7.80
N PHE A 87 22.61 23.13 7.27
CA PHE A 87 23.87 22.76 7.89
C PHE A 87 24.02 23.44 9.25
N ALA A 88 23.68 24.73 9.35
CA ALA A 88 23.77 25.48 10.60
C ALA A 88 22.85 24.90 11.67
N ALA A 89 21.61 24.57 11.31
CA ALA A 89 20.64 23.97 12.21
C ALA A 89 21.08 22.58 12.71
N VAL A 90 21.46 21.69 11.80
CA VAL A 90 21.78 20.30 12.12
C VAL A 90 23.12 20.18 12.87
N ASP A 91 24.16 20.85 12.40
CA ASP A 91 25.46 20.87 13.06
C ASP A 91 25.39 21.59 14.42
N GLY A 92 24.68 22.73 14.47
CA GLY A 92 24.49 23.51 15.69
C GLY A 92 23.73 22.74 16.77
N TYR A 93 22.67 22.02 16.38
CA TYR A 93 21.92 21.15 17.28
C TYR A 93 22.82 20.03 17.83
N ALA A 94 23.55 19.31 16.97
CA ALA A 94 24.44 18.22 17.39
C ALA A 94 25.53 18.72 18.36
N ARG A 95 26.15 19.85 18.03
CA ARG A 95 27.15 20.53 18.88
C ARG A 95 26.63 20.82 20.28
N ASP A 96 25.38 21.24 20.39
CA ASP A 96 24.77 21.62 21.66
C ASP A 96 24.21 20.39 22.43
N TYR A 97 23.86 19.31 21.71
CA TYR A 97 23.38 18.05 22.29
C TYR A 97 24.52 17.22 22.93
N ASP A 98 25.64 17.06 22.23
CA ASP A 98 26.75 16.17 22.61
C ASP A 98 27.29 16.33 24.05
N PRO A 99 27.49 17.56 24.59
CA PRO A 99 28.09 17.73 25.92
C PRO A 99 27.26 17.15 27.07
N SER A 100 25.93 17.14 26.93
CA SER A 100 24.99 16.73 27.98
C SER A 100 24.22 15.45 27.63
N GLY A 101 24.06 15.15 26.34
CA GLY A 101 23.12 14.13 25.86
C GLY A 101 21.65 14.51 26.08
N GLU A 102 21.37 15.80 26.29
CA GLU A 102 20.03 16.31 26.61
C GLU A 102 19.49 17.17 25.45
N PRO A 103 18.16 17.18 25.19
CA PRO A 103 17.56 18.02 24.15
C PRO A 103 17.89 19.51 24.33
N PRO A 104 18.56 20.19 23.37
CA PRO A 104 18.98 21.59 23.52
C PRO A 104 17.84 22.58 23.22
N HIS A 105 17.88 23.75 23.89
CA HIS A 105 17.00 24.91 23.65
C HIS A 105 15.49 24.61 23.53
N ARG A 106 14.99 23.65 24.31
CA ARG A 106 13.61 23.11 24.26
C ARG A 106 12.55 24.21 24.24
N THR A 107 11.92 24.38 23.09
CA THR A 107 10.98 25.47 22.83
C THR A 107 9.80 24.98 22.01
N VAL A 108 8.60 25.43 22.38
CA VAL A 108 7.38 25.30 21.58
C VAL A 108 6.87 26.70 21.30
N PHE A 109 6.57 26.99 20.04
CA PHE A 109 6.03 28.27 19.66
C PHE A 109 4.50 28.24 19.64
N TYR A 110 3.84 29.37 19.90
CA TYR A 110 2.38 29.43 19.83
C TYR A 110 1.85 30.62 19.02
N ASN A 111 0.73 30.39 18.34
CA ASN A 111 -0.07 31.42 17.67
C ASN A 111 -1.53 31.24 18.10
N VAL A 112 -2.26 32.34 18.28
CA VAL A 112 -3.67 32.30 18.69
C VAL A 112 -4.50 33.12 17.74
N VAL A 113 -5.54 32.51 17.18
CA VAL A 113 -6.45 33.16 16.23
C VAL A 113 -7.89 32.93 16.64
N GLN A 114 -8.75 33.89 16.36
CA GLN A 114 -10.19 33.81 16.61
C GLN A 114 -10.94 33.97 15.30
N TYR A 115 -11.96 33.14 15.07
CA TYR A 115 -12.84 33.33 13.92
C TYR A 115 -13.73 34.55 14.11
N ALA A 116 -13.67 35.48 13.15
CA ALA A 116 -14.29 36.78 13.27
C ALA A 116 -15.81 36.67 13.50
N GLY A 117 -16.30 37.30 14.57
CA GLY A 117 -17.72 37.28 14.91
C GLY A 117 -18.22 36.00 15.60
N THR A 118 -17.31 35.12 16.03
CA THR A 118 -17.64 33.86 16.73
C THR A 118 -16.90 33.74 18.06
N ASP A 119 -17.35 32.82 18.91
CA ASP A 119 -16.67 32.45 20.17
C ASP A 119 -15.67 31.29 19.97
N LEU A 120 -15.28 30.98 18.73
CA LEU A 120 -14.30 29.95 18.41
C LEU A 120 -12.89 30.55 18.33
N VAL A 121 -12.04 30.16 19.28
CA VAL A 121 -10.61 30.51 19.31
C VAL A 121 -9.78 29.26 19.05
N VAL A 122 -8.67 29.40 18.32
CA VAL A 122 -7.72 28.32 18.08
C VAL A 122 -6.36 28.70 18.61
N VAL A 123 -5.80 27.84 19.45
CA VAL A 123 -4.40 27.90 19.86
C VAL A 123 -3.62 26.90 19.03
N GLN A 124 -2.61 27.39 18.32
CA GLN A 124 -1.68 26.61 17.52
C GLN A 124 -0.35 26.49 18.26
N TYR A 125 0.15 25.26 18.43
CA TYR A 125 1.47 24.97 18.96
C TYR A 125 2.36 24.44 17.85
N TRP A 126 3.40 25.19 17.52
CA TRP A 126 4.37 24.90 16.46
C TRP A 126 5.67 24.38 17.07
N LEU A 127 6.11 23.21 16.66
CA LEU A 127 7.31 22.54 17.16
C LEU A 127 8.35 22.49 16.06
N TYR A 128 9.53 23.08 16.31
CA TYR A 128 10.63 23.05 15.35
C TYR A 128 11.64 21.97 15.70
N SER A 129 11.95 21.08 14.76
CA SER A 129 13.07 20.14 14.83
C SER A 129 14.14 20.53 13.80
N ALA A 130 15.42 20.31 14.13
CA ALA A 130 16.52 20.68 13.23
C ALA A 130 16.55 19.83 11.94
N PHE A 131 16.01 18.62 11.99
CA PHE A 131 16.05 17.65 10.93
C PHE A 131 14.83 16.72 10.99
N ASP A 132 14.21 16.41 9.85
CA ASP A 132 13.29 15.28 9.67
C ASP A 132 14.09 14.13 9.03
N GLN A 133 14.01 12.94 9.63
CA GLN A 133 14.64 11.72 9.14
C GLN A 133 13.60 10.61 8.87
N PHE A 134 12.49 10.90 8.20
CA PHE A 134 11.53 9.87 7.78
C PHE A 134 12.00 9.07 6.55
N THR A 135 11.49 7.85 6.37
CA THR A 135 11.84 6.93 5.26
C THR A 135 11.63 7.50 3.86
N THR A 136 10.73 8.46 3.70
CA THR A 136 10.40 9.09 2.39
C THR A 136 10.29 10.59 2.42
N ASN A 137 10.45 11.17 3.60
CA ASN A 137 10.37 12.59 3.85
C ASN A 137 11.50 12.96 4.80
N PHE A 138 12.72 13.09 4.30
CA PHE A 138 13.81 13.60 5.11
C PHE A 138 14.30 14.91 4.54
N HIS A 139 14.37 15.91 5.39
CA HIS A 139 14.75 17.25 5.00
C HIS A 139 15.33 18.00 6.18
N TRP A 140 16.10 19.04 5.84
CA TRP A 140 16.50 20.04 6.81
C TRP A 140 15.27 20.77 7.32
N HIS A 141 15.27 21.06 8.61
CA HIS A 141 14.19 21.78 9.30
C HIS A 141 12.88 21.03 9.27
N ASP A 142 12.16 21.06 10.38
CA ASP A 142 10.83 20.48 10.42
C ASP A 142 9.93 21.26 11.36
N TRP A 143 8.65 21.35 11.00
CA TRP A 143 7.63 22.10 11.72
C TRP A 143 6.37 21.27 11.88
N GLU A 144 6.16 20.77 13.10
CA GLU A 144 4.95 20.07 13.49
C GLU A 144 3.94 21.00 14.16
N LEU A 145 2.66 20.66 14.05
CA LEU A 145 1.55 21.49 14.51
C LEU A 145 0.53 20.69 15.33
N LEU A 146 0.28 21.15 16.56
CA LEU A 146 -0.92 20.81 17.32
C LEU A 146 -1.87 22.01 17.36
N GLN A 147 -3.15 21.79 17.11
CA GLN A 147 -4.19 22.80 17.22
C GLN A 147 -5.23 22.42 18.25
N VAL A 148 -5.58 23.39 19.10
CA VAL A 148 -6.62 23.27 20.12
C VAL A 148 -7.70 24.29 19.82
N PHE A 149 -8.87 23.82 19.41
CA PHE A 149 -10.05 24.63 19.20
C PHE A 149 -10.79 24.79 20.53
N LEU A 150 -11.11 26.03 20.88
CA LEU A 150 -11.65 26.45 22.17
C LEU A 150 -12.96 27.21 21.97
N ASP A 151 -13.96 26.84 22.76
CA ASP A 151 -15.16 27.64 22.98
C ASP A 151 -14.90 28.62 24.13
N VAL A 152 -14.84 29.91 23.81
CA VAL A 152 -14.64 30.99 24.80
C VAL A 152 -15.94 31.71 25.15
N SER A 153 -17.10 31.15 24.79
CA SER A 153 -18.40 31.69 25.19
C SER A 153 -18.61 31.59 26.69
N GLU A 154 -19.46 32.46 27.24
CA GLU A 154 -19.85 32.38 28.66
C GLU A 154 -20.56 31.06 28.99
N ASP A 155 -21.24 30.46 28.01
CA ASP A 155 -21.98 29.21 28.16
C ASP A 155 -21.06 27.98 28.24
N SER A 156 -19.80 28.10 27.78
CA SER A 156 -18.80 27.03 27.85
C SER A 156 -18.32 26.76 29.29
N GLY A 157 -18.49 27.74 30.19
CA GLY A 157 -18.13 27.65 31.60
C GLY A 157 -16.67 28.00 31.92
N ASP A 158 -15.83 28.24 30.90
CA ASP A 158 -14.46 28.73 31.05
C ASP A 158 -14.10 29.75 29.95
N PRO A 159 -14.69 30.96 29.93
CA PRO A 159 -14.37 31.96 28.92
C PRO A 159 -12.92 32.45 29.02
N ASP A 160 -12.30 32.38 30.20
CA ASP A 160 -10.93 32.87 30.43
C ASP A 160 -9.86 31.84 30.04
N GLY A 161 -10.07 30.55 30.30
CA GLY A 161 -9.18 29.47 29.85
C GLY A 161 -9.52 28.95 28.45
N GLY A 162 -10.79 29.00 28.06
CA GLY A 162 -11.35 28.35 26.88
C GLY A 162 -11.68 26.87 27.15
N ALA A 163 -12.88 26.43 26.77
CA ALA A 163 -13.25 25.01 26.85
C ALA A 163 -12.85 24.29 25.55
N PRO A 164 -12.00 23.26 25.58
CA PRO A 164 -11.64 22.50 24.38
C PRO A 164 -12.84 21.85 23.71
N THR A 165 -12.99 22.07 22.39
CA THR A 165 -14.03 21.44 21.57
C THR A 165 -13.45 20.49 20.52
N LEU A 166 -12.21 20.68 20.08
CA LEU A 166 -11.54 19.81 19.12
C LEU A 166 -10.03 19.90 19.29
N PHE A 167 -9.36 18.75 19.35
CA PHE A 167 -7.92 18.65 19.16
C PHE A 167 -7.62 18.16 17.75
N VAL A 168 -6.60 18.74 17.11
CA VAL A 168 -6.08 18.31 15.80
C VAL A 168 -4.56 18.26 15.88
N ALA A 169 -3.96 17.09 15.68
CA ALA A 169 -2.52 16.94 15.55
C ALA A 169 -2.16 16.61 14.10
N SER A 170 -1.21 17.35 13.54
CA SER A 170 -0.75 17.15 12.16
C SER A 170 -0.07 15.80 11.99
N ALA A 171 -0.33 15.17 10.84
CA ALA A 171 0.32 13.94 10.44
C ALA A 171 0.90 14.05 9.03
N HIS A 172 2.23 13.87 8.90
CA HIS A 172 3.02 13.79 7.65
C HIS A 172 2.67 14.80 6.57
N ALA A 173 1.63 14.49 5.79
CA ALA A 173 1.25 15.18 4.59
C ALA A 173 -0.21 15.63 4.65
N ARG A 174 -0.50 16.76 4.00
CA ARG A 174 -1.87 17.29 3.87
C ARG A 174 -2.83 16.37 3.12
N SER A 175 -2.29 15.39 2.40
CA SER A 175 -3.05 14.34 1.70
C SER A 175 -3.40 13.15 2.61
N VAL A 176 -3.00 13.16 3.88
CA VAL A 176 -3.28 12.10 4.86
C VAL A 176 -4.22 12.65 5.94
N PRO A 177 -5.15 11.84 6.51
CA PRO A 177 -6.01 12.32 7.57
C PRO A 177 -5.24 12.65 8.87
N ASN A 178 -5.55 13.79 9.48
CA ASN A 178 -4.97 14.20 10.76
C ASN A 178 -5.56 13.39 11.93
N ASN A 179 -4.85 13.38 13.07
CA ASN A 179 -5.37 12.83 14.31
C ASN A 179 -6.29 13.84 14.98
N GLU A 180 -7.58 13.52 15.13
CA GLU A 180 -8.59 14.46 15.61
C GLU A 180 -9.43 13.88 16.74
N PHE A 181 -9.70 14.69 17.76
CA PHE A 181 -10.60 14.31 18.85
C PHE A 181 -11.60 15.43 19.17
N LEU A 182 -12.88 15.18 18.90
CA LEU A 182 -14.00 16.07 19.17
C LEU A 182 -14.46 15.91 20.61
N ASP A 183 -14.70 17.03 21.29
CA ASP A 183 -15.15 17.12 22.68
C ASP A 183 -14.25 16.38 23.68
N PRO A 184 -12.94 16.69 23.72
CA PRO A 184 -12.02 16.04 24.65
C PRO A 184 -12.41 16.34 26.10
N GLY A 185 -12.47 15.30 26.94
CA GLY A 185 -12.74 15.42 28.37
C GLY A 185 -11.56 16.00 29.19
N THR A 186 -10.49 16.42 28.53
CA THR A 186 -9.26 16.95 29.12
C THR A 186 -8.95 18.34 28.57
N GLY A 187 -8.36 19.18 29.43
CA GLY A 187 -7.86 20.50 29.06
C GLY A 187 -6.58 20.47 28.21
N ARG A 188 -5.83 19.37 28.20
CA ARG A 188 -4.52 19.29 27.55
C ARG A 188 -4.42 17.99 26.76
N ALA A 189 -3.88 18.07 25.56
CA ALA A 189 -3.53 16.91 24.76
C ALA A 189 -2.17 16.36 25.18
N SER A 190 -2.05 15.03 25.20
CA SER A 190 -0.76 14.38 25.08
C SER A 190 -0.48 14.18 23.58
N VAL A 191 0.74 14.46 23.16
CA VAL A 191 1.19 14.29 21.78
C VAL A 191 2.31 13.25 21.79
N ILE A 192 2.10 12.18 21.03
CA ILE A 192 3.09 11.14 20.84
C ILE A 192 3.71 11.37 19.47
N SER A 193 5.00 11.70 19.47
CA SER A 193 5.74 12.03 18.27
C SER A 193 6.38 10.76 17.68
N GLU A 194 6.19 10.55 16.38
CA GLU A 194 6.85 9.48 15.64
C GLU A 194 8.36 9.72 15.60
N VAL A 195 9.17 8.66 15.82
CA VAL A 195 10.63 8.82 15.71
C VAL A 195 11.01 9.27 14.31
N GLY A 196 11.75 10.37 14.21
CA GLY A 196 12.39 10.84 12.99
C GLY A 196 11.52 11.74 12.12
N SER A 197 10.23 11.44 11.95
CA SER A 197 9.26 12.26 11.18
C SER A 197 8.52 13.28 12.01
N HIS A 198 8.56 13.15 13.34
CA HIS A 198 7.85 13.97 14.32
C HIS A 198 6.32 14.01 14.21
N SER A 199 5.75 13.31 13.22
CA SER A 199 4.31 13.19 13.02
C SER A 199 3.60 12.82 14.30
N SER A 200 2.52 13.55 14.58
CA SER A 200 1.95 13.64 15.90
C SER A 200 0.67 12.82 16.00
N ALA A 201 0.66 11.85 16.91
CA ALA A 201 -0.56 11.21 17.37
C ALA A 201 -1.06 11.86 18.66
N LEU A 202 -2.39 11.98 18.77
CA LEU A 202 -3.04 12.42 19.99
C LEU A 202 -3.07 11.26 21.00
N SER A 203 -2.97 11.58 22.28
CA SER A 203 -3.48 10.73 23.35
C SER A 203 -4.31 11.56 24.31
N VAL A 204 -5.56 11.13 24.49
CA VAL A 204 -6.57 11.78 25.35
C VAL A 204 -7.15 10.84 26.39
N ASN A 205 -6.80 9.56 26.31
CA ASN A 205 -7.25 8.50 27.20
C ASN A 205 -6.39 8.38 28.47
N GLU A 206 -6.59 7.34 29.28
CA GLU A 206 -5.86 7.13 30.54
C GLU A 206 -4.41 6.64 30.34
N THR A 207 -3.97 6.40 29.09
CA THR A 207 -2.61 5.95 28.73
C THR A 207 -1.83 6.99 27.89
N PRO A 208 -1.43 8.15 28.47
CA PRO A 208 -0.85 9.30 27.75
C PRO A 208 0.35 9.03 26.82
N ALA A 209 1.08 7.94 27.07
CA ALA A 209 2.33 7.61 26.37
C ALA A 209 2.16 6.59 25.24
N ALA A 210 0.93 6.11 25.01
CA ALA A 210 0.58 5.14 23.98
C ALA A 210 -0.61 5.66 23.15
N PHE A 211 -0.66 5.25 21.88
CA PHE A 211 -1.72 5.63 20.96
C PHE A 211 -2.67 4.44 20.77
N GLU A 212 -3.96 4.66 20.99
CA GLU A 212 -5.02 3.69 20.84
C GLU A 212 -6.08 4.21 19.86
N ARG A 213 -5.94 3.85 18.58
CA ARG A 213 -6.90 4.26 17.53
C ARG A 213 -8.31 3.71 17.76
N LEU A 214 -8.39 2.49 18.30
CA LEU A 214 -9.63 1.79 18.56
C LEU A 214 -9.87 1.72 20.07
N PRO A 215 -11.13 1.78 20.52
CA PRO A 215 -11.43 1.64 21.92
C PRO A 215 -11.07 0.23 22.41
N VAL A 216 -10.41 0.16 23.56
CA VAL A 216 -10.12 -1.10 24.26
C VAL A 216 -11.12 -1.30 25.39
N PRO A 217 -11.28 -2.51 25.96
CA PRO A 217 -12.28 -2.74 27.01
C PRO A 217 -12.15 -1.86 28.26
N THR A 218 -10.98 -1.28 28.47
CA THR A 218 -10.64 -0.46 29.64
C THR A 218 -10.60 1.03 29.37
N ASP A 219 -10.65 1.47 28.11
CA ASP A 219 -10.41 2.87 27.77
C ASP A 219 -11.08 3.29 26.45
N ILE A 220 -11.18 4.60 26.23
CA ILE A 220 -11.65 5.17 24.97
C ILE A 220 -10.53 5.22 23.93
N ALA A 221 -10.92 5.35 22.65
CA ALA A 221 -9.96 5.67 21.59
C ALA A 221 -9.36 7.07 21.80
N ASP A 222 -8.15 7.26 21.30
CA ASP A 222 -7.44 8.55 21.34
C ASP A 222 -7.85 9.53 20.24
N ILE A 223 -8.69 9.07 19.31
CA ILE A 223 -9.26 9.84 18.22
C ILE A 223 -10.76 9.59 18.13
N SER A 224 -11.46 10.54 17.53
CA SER A 224 -12.88 10.42 17.20
C SER A 224 -13.14 10.43 15.69
N ASN A 225 -12.10 10.38 14.85
CA ASN A 225 -12.21 10.31 13.38
C ASN A 225 -13.15 9.19 12.91
N GLY A 226 -13.71 9.37 11.72
CA GLY A 226 -14.76 8.52 11.15
C GLY A 226 -14.15 7.29 10.54
N VAL A 227 -14.86 6.16 10.60
CA VAL A 227 -14.35 4.92 10.03
C VAL A 227 -14.29 4.97 8.50
N LEU A 228 -13.23 4.42 7.94
CA LEU A 228 -13.13 4.11 6.52
C LEU A 228 -13.95 2.84 6.26
N ALA A 229 -14.94 2.92 5.36
CA ALA A 229 -15.92 1.85 5.11
C ALA A 229 -15.33 0.49 4.69
N LEU A 230 -14.08 0.47 4.22
CA LEU A 230 -13.38 -0.75 3.78
C LEU A 230 -12.82 -1.59 4.94
N ALA A 231 -12.50 -0.95 6.07
CA ALA A 231 -11.68 -1.57 7.10
C ALA A 231 -12.29 -1.50 8.51
N ASP A 232 -13.38 -0.74 8.69
CA ASP A 232 -13.90 -0.36 10.01
C ASP A 232 -12.83 0.29 10.91
N ILE A 233 -11.82 0.92 10.31
CA ILE A 233 -10.71 1.62 10.97
C ILE A 233 -10.93 3.13 10.83
N PRO A 234 -10.81 3.93 11.91
CA PRO A 234 -10.85 5.38 11.83
C PRO A 234 -9.85 5.96 10.82
N ALA A 235 -10.30 6.96 10.06
CA ALA A 235 -9.51 7.69 9.08
C ALA A 235 -8.57 8.68 9.78
N ALA A 236 -7.47 8.17 10.33
CA ALA A 236 -6.43 8.92 11.02
C ALA A 236 -5.08 8.25 10.83
N TYR A 237 -4.04 9.04 10.64
CA TYR A 237 -2.68 8.55 10.61
C TYR A 237 -2.30 7.83 11.91
N GLY A 238 -1.81 6.60 11.78
CA GLY A 238 -1.28 5.85 12.92
C GLY A 238 0.22 5.97 13.02
N LEU A 239 0.74 6.02 14.25
CA LEU A 239 2.15 5.76 14.50
C LEU A 239 2.42 4.28 14.19
N PRO A 240 3.07 3.93 13.07
CA PRO A 240 3.19 2.54 12.64
C PRO A 240 3.71 1.66 13.77
N ARG A 241 4.78 2.12 14.43
CA ARG A 241 5.40 1.40 15.56
C ARG A 241 4.63 1.46 16.87
N GLY A 242 3.74 2.43 17.05
CA GLY A 242 2.86 2.53 18.21
C GLY A 242 1.71 1.53 18.18
N GLU A 243 1.22 1.20 16.98
CA GLU A 243 0.13 0.24 16.77
C GLU A 243 0.61 -1.16 16.34
N GLY A 244 1.91 -1.43 16.43
CA GLY A 244 2.50 -2.75 16.19
C GLY A 244 3.02 -3.00 14.76
N PHE A 245 2.90 -2.02 13.86
CA PHE A 245 3.49 -2.03 12.52
C PHE A 245 4.96 -1.62 12.55
N ARG A 246 5.70 -2.05 11.53
CA ARG A 246 7.11 -1.69 11.38
C ARG A 246 7.25 -0.72 10.22
N LEU A 247 8.11 0.28 10.39
CA LEU A 247 8.51 1.17 9.32
C LEU A 247 10.04 1.32 9.35
N PRO A 248 10.77 0.85 8.33
CA PRO A 248 12.21 1.02 8.24
C PRO A 248 12.57 2.42 7.79
N PHE A 249 13.52 3.08 8.45
CA PHE A 249 14.04 4.40 8.08
C PHE A 249 15.14 4.32 7.03
N SER A 250 15.22 5.28 6.11
CA SER A 250 16.36 5.41 5.20
C SER A 250 17.43 6.33 5.80
N LEU A 251 18.69 6.07 5.48
CA LEU A 251 19.76 7.03 5.76
C LEU A 251 19.83 8.08 4.64
N PRO A 252 19.86 9.38 4.99
CA PRO A 252 20.02 10.45 4.01
C PRO A 252 21.49 10.55 3.54
N GLU A 253 21.64 10.85 2.26
CA GLU A 253 22.88 11.20 1.59
C GLU A 253 22.88 12.64 1.10
N LEU A 254 24.09 13.18 0.96
CA LEU A 254 24.36 14.41 0.26
C LEU A 254 25.63 14.23 -0.58
N ASP A 255 25.59 14.67 -1.83
CA ASP A 255 26.70 14.52 -2.79
C ASP A 255 27.20 13.06 -2.97
N GLY A 256 26.31 12.08 -2.78
CA GLY A 256 26.60 10.65 -2.93
C GLY A 256 27.40 10.04 -1.78
N ALA A 257 27.34 10.64 -0.59
CA ALA A 257 27.86 10.10 0.65
C ALA A 257 26.85 10.30 1.79
N PRO A 258 26.85 9.45 2.84
CA PRO A 258 25.97 9.62 3.99
C PRO A 258 26.12 11.01 4.61
N ILE A 259 25.00 11.62 5.02
CA ILE A 259 24.96 13.02 5.48
C ILE A 259 25.96 13.30 6.61
N HIS A 260 26.15 12.35 7.52
CA HIS A 260 27.05 12.46 8.68
C HIS A 260 28.55 12.40 8.33
N GLU A 261 28.89 12.12 7.06
CA GLU A 261 30.27 12.20 6.56
C GLU A 261 30.57 13.54 5.87
N HIS A 262 29.57 14.41 5.73
CA HIS A 262 29.71 15.67 5.01
C HIS A 262 30.64 16.64 5.77
N PRO A 263 31.61 17.29 5.11
CA PRO A 263 32.61 18.15 5.77
C PRO A 263 32.02 19.38 6.47
N ASP A 264 30.84 19.84 6.05
CA ASP A 264 30.13 20.97 6.65
C ASP A 264 29.26 20.58 7.86
N LEU A 265 29.27 19.30 8.26
CA LEU A 265 28.61 18.77 9.47
C LEU A 265 29.63 18.13 10.44
N PRO A 266 30.67 18.85 10.89
CA PRO A 266 31.76 18.28 11.69
C PRO A 266 31.34 17.74 13.07
N ASN A 267 30.21 18.17 13.62
CA ASN A 267 29.70 17.69 14.91
C ASN A 267 28.68 16.54 14.75
N VAL A 268 28.23 16.25 13.53
CA VAL A 268 27.28 15.17 13.28
C VAL A 268 28.01 13.86 13.07
N THR A 269 27.54 12.83 13.76
CA THR A 269 28.06 11.46 13.67
C THR A 269 26.89 10.50 13.43
N ARG A 270 27.19 9.23 13.13
CA ARG A 270 26.15 8.21 12.94
C ARG A 270 25.21 8.07 14.15
N ASP A 271 25.67 8.36 15.37
CA ASP A 271 24.88 8.22 16.61
C ASP A 271 23.82 9.33 16.79
N HIS A 272 23.97 10.44 16.05
CA HIS A 272 22.99 11.53 15.99
C HIS A 272 21.79 11.22 15.08
N LEU A 273 21.91 10.21 14.21
CA LEU A 273 20.83 9.76 13.33
C LEU A 273 20.02 8.63 13.97
N VAL A 274 18.83 8.35 13.43
CA VAL A 274 17.97 7.22 13.83
C VAL A 274 18.80 5.92 13.95
N PRO A 275 18.63 5.11 15.02
CA PRO A 275 19.50 3.96 15.29
C PRO A 275 19.60 2.95 14.14
N ALA A 276 20.76 2.32 13.99
CA ALA A 276 21.03 1.36 12.91
C ALA A 276 20.07 0.16 12.86
N SER A 277 19.51 -0.25 14.01
CA SER A 277 18.50 -1.31 14.09
C SER A 277 17.14 -0.91 13.51
N MET A 278 16.92 0.38 13.22
CA MET A 278 15.69 0.92 12.65
C MET A 278 15.90 1.42 11.21
N THR A 279 17.14 1.44 10.70
CA THR A 279 17.46 1.93 9.35
C THR A 279 17.74 0.82 8.37
N ILE A 280 17.43 1.04 7.09
CA ILE A 280 17.78 0.17 5.96
C ILE A 280 18.59 0.94 4.92
N ASP A 281 19.51 0.24 4.26
CA ASP A 281 20.35 0.82 3.20
C ASP A 281 19.55 1.00 1.89
N SER A 282 18.53 0.17 1.64
CA SER A 282 17.67 0.29 0.46
C SER A 282 16.33 -0.39 0.61
N VAL A 283 15.26 0.31 0.21
CA VAL A 283 13.90 -0.25 0.06
C VAL A 283 13.85 -1.30 -1.05
N ALA A 284 14.58 -1.09 -2.15
CA ALA A 284 14.54 -1.92 -3.36
C ALA A 284 15.48 -3.14 -3.33
N GLY A 285 16.46 -3.16 -2.43
CA GLY A 285 17.45 -4.23 -2.31
C GLY A 285 17.01 -5.41 -1.45
N LEU A 286 15.89 -5.29 -0.73
CA LEU A 286 15.42 -6.30 0.18
C LEU A 286 14.66 -7.40 -0.58
N PRO A 287 14.98 -8.68 -0.36
CA PRO A 287 14.24 -9.78 -0.98
C PRO A 287 12.82 -9.95 -0.39
N SER A 288 12.64 -9.54 0.85
CA SER A 288 11.41 -9.73 1.63
C SER A 288 11.27 -8.60 2.65
N PRO A 289 10.06 -8.30 3.14
CA PRO A 289 9.88 -7.31 4.21
C PRO A 289 10.73 -7.63 5.45
N PRO A 290 11.39 -6.64 6.07
CA PRO A 290 12.20 -6.85 7.26
C PRO A 290 11.32 -7.21 8.47
N ALA A 291 11.65 -8.31 9.15
CA ALA A 291 10.85 -8.85 10.26
C ALA A 291 11.36 -8.45 11.65
N ASP A 292 12.59 -7.97 11.76
CA ASP A 292 13.33 -7.74 13.01
C ASP A 292 13.45 -6.26 13.41
N LEU A 293 12.71 -5.36 12.73
CA LEU A 293 12.65 -3.96 13.15
C LEU A 293 11.96 -3.85 14.51
N PRO A 294 12.51 -3.06 15.45
CA PRO A 294 11.95 -2.88 16.77
C PRO A 294 10.64 -2.08 16.70
N LEU A 295 9.69 -2.45 17.57
CA LEU A 295 8.47 -1.68 17.80
C LEU A 295 8.78 -0.42 18.63
N ARG A 296 7.77 0.45 18.78
CA ARG A 296 7.95 1.69 19.54
C ARG A 296 8.05 1.36 21.02
N GLU A 297 9.09 1.88 21.66
CA GLU A 297 9.18 1.96 23.11
C GLU A 297 9.17 3.43 23.54
N THR A 298 8.47 3.75 24.63
CA THR A 298 8.39 5.11 25.17
C THR A 298 9.75 5.55 25.69
N GLY A 299 10.21 6.70 25.21
CA GLY A 299 11.43 7.39 25.62
C GLY A 299 11.11 8.62 26.46
N LEU A 300 11.62 9.78 26.04
CA LEU A 300 11.55 11.03 26.79
C LEU A 300 10.14 11.65 26.79
N ARG A 301 9.81 12.33 27.90
CA ARG A 301 8.65 13.20 28.05
C ARG A 301 9.07 14.65 28.28
N LEU A 302 8.51 15.55 27.49
CA LEU A 302 8.68 17.01 27.63
C LEU A 302 7.34 17.65 28.04
N ALA A 303 7.38 18.62 28.95
CA ALA A 303 6.21 19.39 29.36
C ALA A 303 6.52 20.88 29.50
N HIS A 304 5.50 21.74 29.36
CA HIS A 304 5.68 23.19 29.56
C HIS A 304 6.10 23.46 31.01
N GLU A 305 7.08 24.35 31.22
CA GLU A 305 7.60 24.69 32.56
C GLU A 305 6.53 25.18 33.55
N GLY A 306 5.48 25.85 33.06
CA GLY A 306 4.35 26.30 33.88
C GLY A 306 3.24 25.26 34.06
N SER A 307 3.37 24.06 33.49
CA SER A 307 2.39 22.98 33.62
C SER A 307 2.40 22.38 35.03
N PRO A 308 1.24 21.99 35.60
CA PRO A 308 1.19 21.24 36.86
C PRO A 308 1.95 19.90 36.81
N THR A 309 2.14 19.34 35.61
CA THR A 309 2.80 18.05 35.38
C THR A 309 4.30 18.17 35.05
N ALA A 310 4.85 19.39 35.01
CA ALA A 310 6.24 19.63 34.64
C ALA A 310 7.26 18.88 35.52
N ALA A 311 6.92 18.63 36.79
CA ALA A 311 7.78 17.91 37.73
C ALA A 311 7.91 16.40 37.44
N GLU A 312 7.01 15.85 36.63
CA GLU A 312 7.00 14.44 36.22
C GLU A 312 7.55 14.23 34.80
N ALA A 313 7.84 15.32 34.08
CA ALA A 313 8.50 15.26 32.78
C ALA A 313 10.02 15.10 32.96
N ASP A 314 10.67 14.47 31.99
CA ASP A 314 12.14 14.37 31.96
C ASP A 314 12.76 15.76 31.76
N TYR A 315 12.13 16.59 30.92
CA TYR A 315 12.56 17.95 30.64
C TYR A 315 11.40 18.93 30.52
N ALA A 316 11.65 20.17 30.92
CA ALA A 316 10.73 21.28 30.68
C ALA A 316 11.07 22.03 29.37
N TYR A 317 10.05 22.50 28.66
CA TYR A 317 10.18 23.41 27.51
C TYR A 317 9.60 24.80 27.79
N ALA A 318 10.11 25.79 27.07
CA ALA A 318 9.60 27.17 27.10
C ALA A 318 8.50 27.38 26.04
N LEU A 319 7.48 28.16 26.39
CA LEU A 319 6.47 28.64 25.43
C LEU A 319 6.81 30.03 24.91
N VAL A 320 6.89 30.17 23.60
CA VAL A 320 7.29 31.43 22.94
C VAL A 320 6.24 31.84 21.91
N PRO A 321 5.76 33.09 21.87
CA PRO A 321 4.83 33.51 20.82
C PRO A 321 5.50 33.47 19.44
N MET A 322 4.80 33.02 18.41
CA MET A 322 5.29 32.93 17.03
C MET A 322 5.81 34.28 16.51
N GLY A 323 5.25 35.41 16.98
CA GLY A 323 5.76 36.75 16.63
C GLY A 323 7.17 37.07 17.14
N ALA A 324 7.75 36.24 18.01
CA ALA A 324 9.14 36.37 18.46
C ALA A 324 10.14 35.54 17.62
N LEU A 325 9.65 34.78 16.63
CA LEU A 325 10.49 34.12 15.65
C LEU A 325 11.05 35.17 14.68
N THR A 326 12.37 35.27 14.59
CA THR A 326 13.07 36.22 13.72
C THR A 326 13.58 35.59 12.43
N VAL A 327 13.55 34.26 12.34
CA VAL A 327 13.91 33.52 11.13
C VAL A 327 12.75 33.62 10.14
N GLU A 328 13.01 34.23 8.99
CA GLU A 328 12.05 34.47 7.92
C GLU A 328 12.19 33.47 6.77
N GLU A 329 13.32 32.76 6.68
CA GLU A 329 13.60 31.78 5.63
C GLU A 329 14.40 30.58 6.16
N PHE A 330 14.01 29.38 5.73
CA PHE A 330 14.69 28.11 6.02
C PHE A 330 15.22 27.53 4.71
N THR A 331 16.51 27.19 4.67
CA THR A 331 17.22 26.85 3.42
C THR A 331 18.13 25.64 3.59
N GLY A 332 18.45 24.94 2.51
CA GLY A 332 19.33 23.78 2.55
C GLY A 332 19.34 23.05 1.22
N PRO A 333 20.44 22.34 0.89
CA PRO A 333 20.52 21.58 -0.36
C PRO A 333 19.52 20.43 -0.35
N GLN A 334 19.03 20.04 -1.53
CA GLN A 334 18.21 18.83 -1.65
C GLN A 334 19.05 17.61 -1.24
N LEU A 335 18.48 16.77 -0.37
CA LEU A 335 19.08 15.50 0.05
C LEU A 335 18.73 14.37 -0.93
N SER A 336 19.41 13.23 -0.82
CA SER A 336 19.11 12.02 -1.58
C SER A 336 19.12 10.79 -0.69
N PHE A 337 18.62 9.67 -1.21
CA PHE A 337 18.69 8.39 -0.52
C PHE A 337 20.07 7.75 -0.69
N GLU A 338 20.51 6.90 0.25
CA GLU A 338 21.72 6.06 0.13
C GLU A 338 21.71 5.07 -1.06
N PHE A 339 20.54 4.90 -1.67
CA PHE A 339 20.32 3.95 -2.74
C PHE A 339 19.72 4.61 -3.97
N ALA A 340 19.97 4.00 -5.13
CA ALA A 340 19.45 4.49 -6.40
C ALA A 340 17.93 4.35 -6.48
N VAL A 341 17.21 5.45 -6.30
CA VAL A 341 15.79 5.55 -6.67
C VAL A 341 15.73 5.95 -8.16
N PRO A 342 14.91 5.32 -9.01
CA PRO A 342 14.82 5.70 -10.42
C PRO A 342 14.53 7.21 -10.54
N ARG A 343 15.31 7.94 -11.35
CA ARG A 343 15.24 9.42 -11.42
C ARG A 343 13.84 10.02 -11.63
N PHE A 344 12.94 9.33 -12.34
CA PHE A 344 11.56 9.81 -12.50
C PHE A 344 10.74 9.75 -11.18
N ALA A 345 11.14 8.92 -10.22
CA ALA A 345 10.61 8.85 -8.87
C ALA A 345 11.34 9.82 -7.92
N GLU A 346 12.65 10.04 -8.04
CA GLU A 346 13.35 11.08 -7.25
C GLU A 346 12.85 12.49 -7.58
N ASP A 347 12.70 12.82 -8.87
CA ASP A 347 12.21 14.13 -9.32
C ASP A 347 10.74 14.36 -8.90
N ALA A 348 9.96 13.29 -8.74
CA ALA A 348 8.57 13.33 -8.26
C ALA A 348 8.46 13.48 -6.73
N VAL A 349 9.47 13.05 -5.97
CA VAL A 349 9.50 13.10 -4.48
C VAL A 349 10.33 14.29 -3.97
N ALA A 350 10.93 15.08 -4.85
CA ALA A 350 11.86 16.16 -4.52
C ALA A 350 11.34 17.16 -3.46
N SER A 351 10.03 17.44 -3.39
CA SER A 351 9.47 18.32 -2.36
C SER A 351 9.63 17.81 -0.93
N HIS A 352 9.85 16.50 -0.75
CA HIS A 352 10.05 15.80 0.54
C HIS A 352 11.54 15.65 0.90
N LEU A 353 12.43 16.11 0.02
CA LEU A 353 13.89 16.07 0.18
C LEU A 353 14.51 17.48 0.25
N THR A 354 13.65 18.50 0.16
CA THR A 354 14.01 19.92 0.22
C THR A 354 13.48 20.53 1.50
N THR A 355 13.99 21.70 1.88
CA THR A 355 13.61 22.38 3.12
C THR A 355 12.14 22.74 3.19
N THR A 356 11.58 22.68 4.40
CA THR A 356 10.21 23.09 4.67
C THR A 356 10.04 24.61 4.57
N GLY A 357 8.85 25.06 4.15
CA GLY A 357 8.48 26.47 4.14
C GLY A 357 8.18 27.00 5.55
N THR A 358 8.17 28.32 5.74
CA THR A 358 7.85 28.92 7.04
C THR A 358 6.41 28.66 7.47
N PRO A 359 6.13 28.43 8.77
CA PRO A 359 4.77 28.28 9.29
C PRO A 359 3.82 29.41 8.84
N THR A 360 4.30 30.66 8.85
CA THR A 360 3.50 31.86 8.53
C THR A 360 3.06 31.94 7.07
N ALA A 361 3.72 31.24 6.16
CA ALA A 361 3.34 31.17 4.74
C ALA A 361 2.26 30.11 4.47
N GLN A 362 1.98 29.23 5.42
CA GLN A 362 1.05 28.12 5.24
C GLN A 362 -0.41 28.59 5.43
N PRO A 363 -1.37 28.17 4.59
CA PRO A 363 -2.77 28.57 4.73
C PRO A 363 -3.37 28.28 6.12
N ARG A 364 -2.96 27.16 6.74
CA ARG A 364 -3.39 26.76 8.09
C ARG A 364 -2.97 27.72 9.20
N TYR A 365 -1.94 28.55 8.99
CA TYR A 365 -1.52 29.55 9.98
C TYR A 365 -2.60 30.62 10.23
N THR A 366 -3.32 31.01 9.18
CA THR A 366 -4.42 31.97 9.27
C THR A 366 -5.80 31.32 9.22
N ASN A 367 -5.93 30.13 8.63
CA ASN A 367 -7.18 29.38 8.56
C ASN A 367 -7.02 27.98 9.16
N PRO A 368 -7.09 27.83 10.50
CA PRO A 368 -6.97 26.54 11.19
C PRO A 368 -7.89 25.43 10.69
N ILE A 369 -9.09 25.75 10.20
CA ILE A 369 -10.08 24.76 9.72
C ILE A 369 -9.57 23.99 8.51
N ALA A 370 -8.62 24.54 7.75
CA ALA A 370 -7.98 23.84 6.64
C ALA A 370 -7.31 22.52 7.07
N ASP A 371 -6.96 22.37 8.35
CA ASP A 371 -6.30 21.18 8.90
C ASP A 371 -7.30 20.20 9.57
N VAL A 372 -8.59 20.54 9.64
CA VAL A 372 -9.63 19.60 10.10
C VAL A 372 -9.98 18.73 8.89
N THR A 373 -9.67 17.46 8.95
CA THR A 373 -9.81 16.50 7.84
C THR A 373 -11.07 15.64 7.93
N ASP A 374 -11.67 15.48 9.12
CA ASP A 374 -12.92 14.73 9.29
C ASP A 374 -14.17 15.58 8.95
N PRO A 375 -15.01 15.17 7.99
CA PRO A 375 -16.22 15.90 7.63
C PRO A 375 -17.24 16.06 8.77
N ARG A 376 -17.31 15.10 9.70
CA ARG A 376 -18.21 15.15 10.87
C ARG A 376 -17.71 16.17 11.90
N HIS A 377 -16.40 16.27 12.09
CA HIS A 377 -15.83 17.31 12.96
C HIS A 377 -16.02 18.71 12.37
N ARG A 378 -15.82 18.85 11.05
CA ARG A 378 -16.19 20.07 10.32
C ARG A 378 -17.65 20.45 10.49
N ALA A 379 -18.57 19.50 10.30
CA ALA A 379 -20.00 19.72 10.49
C ALA A 379 -20.32 20.17 11.93
N ALA A 380 -19.69 19.56 12.94
CA ALA A 380 -19.87 19.95 14.34
C ALA A 380 -19.39 21.39 14.61
N LEU A 381 -18.24 21.80 14.06
CA LEU A 381 -17.75 23.18 14.18
C LEU A 381 -18.69 24.17 13.47
N SER A 382 -19.17 23.83 12.28
CA SER A 382 -20.11 24.66 11.51
C SER A 382 -21.45 24.83 12.25
N GLU A 383 -22.00 23.76 12.81
CA GLU A 383 -23.27 23.80 13.57
C GLU A 383 -23.16 24.65 14.85
N ARG A 384 -22.02 24.59 15.56
CA ARG A 384 -21.83 25.28 16.85
C ARG A 384 -21.44 26.75 16.70
N PHE A 385 -20.60 27.07 15.72
CA PHE A 385 -19.94 28.37 15.63
C PHE A 385 -20.23 29.12 14.32
N ASP A 386 -21.06 28.58 13.42
CA ASP A 386 -21.45 29.18 12.13
C ASP A 386 -20.24 29.51 11.22
N VAL A 387 -19.23 28.64 11.25
CA VAL A 387 -18.01 28.79 10.44
C VAL A 387 -18.15 28.00 9.13
N ASP A 388 -17.65 28.58 8.03
CA ASP A 388 -17.57 27.91 6.74
C ASP A 388 -16.46 26.84 6.77
N VAL A 389 -16.86 25.60 6.54
CA VAL A 389 -16.01 24.41 6.56
C VAL A 389 -15.98 23.70 5.19
N THR A 390 -16.43 24.36 4.13
CA THR A 390 -16.41 23.80 2.76
C THR A 390 -14.98 23.63 2.24
N GLY A 391 -14.78 22.74 1.25
CA GLY A 391 -13.51 22.62 0.52
C GLY A 391 -12.72 21.32 0.72
N LEU A 392 -13.32 20.23 1.16
CA LEU A 392 -12.73 18.88 1.02
C LEU A 392 -13.25 18.23 -0.27
N ALA A 393 -12.36 17.69 -1.08
CA ALA A 393 -12.70 16.74 -2.16
C ALA A 393 -12.82 15.30 -1.63
N GLY A 394 -13.20 14.37 -2.50
CA GLY A 394 -13.40 12.97 -2.14
C GLY A 394 -12.10 12.25 -1.79
N ASP A 395 -12.24 11.07 -1.19
CA ASP A 395 -11.10 10.26 -0.75
C ASP A 395 -10.77 9.14 -1.75
N VAL A 396 -9.52 8.66 -1.73
CA VAL A 396 -9.10 7.40 -2.36
C VAL A 396 -8.58 6.45 -1.28
N VAL A 397 -9.10 5.22 -1.22
CA VAL A 397 -8.86 4.28 -0.12
C VAL A 397 -8.60 2.85 -0.60
N GLY A 398 -7.72 2.12 0.10
CA GLY A 398 -7.40 0.72 -0.20
C GLY A 398 -6.73 -0.01 0.96
N LEU A 399 -6.83 -1.34 0.95
CA LEU A 399 -6.21 -2.26 1.89
C LEU A 399 -5.02 -2.95 1.24
N LEU A 400 -3.86 -2.80 1.83
CA LEU A 400 -2.66 -3.50 1.40
C LEU A 400 -2.71 -4.97 1.83
N ARG A 401 -2.32 -5.86 0.93
CA ARG A 401 -2.15 -7.29 1.22
C ARG A 401 -0.77 -7.78 0.78
N ASP A 402 -0.16 -8.67 1.56
CA ASP A 402 1.00 -9.47 1.16
C ASP A 402 0.48 -10.76 0.50
N ALA A 403 0.98 -11.09 -0.70
CA ALA A 403 0.70 -12.37 -1.34
C ALA A 403 1.80 -13.39 -1.01
N THR A 404 1.41 -14.56 -0.50
CA THR A 404 2.31 -15.69 -0.22
C THR A 404 1.73 -16.98 -0.78
N GLY A 405 2.57 -17.98 -1.02
CA GLY A 405 2.08 -19.32 -1.37
C GLY A 405 1.14 -19.88 -0.30
N THR A 406 0.05 -20.53 -0.72
CA THR A 406 -0.92 -21.10 0.22
C THR A 406 -0.71 -22.61 0.40
N ALA A 407 -0.71 -23.05 1.66
CA ALA A 407 -0.75 -24.46 1.99
C ALA A 407 -2.11 -25.11 1.70
N GLU A 408 -3.13 -24.38 1.23
CA GLU A 408 -4.38 -25.01 0.76
C GLU A 408 -4.28 -25.54 -0.68
N ALA A 409 -3.37 -24.97 -1.47
CA ALA A 409 -3.13 -25.39 -2.84
C ALA A 409 -2.16 -26.58 -2.88
N PRO A 410 -2.37 -27.58 -3.76
CA PRO A 410 -1.36 -28.60 -4.00
C PRO A 410 -0.21 -28.01 -4.84
N GLY A 411 1.02 -28.11 -4.34
CA GLY A 411 2.18 -27.53 -5.02
C GLY A 411 2.06 -26.01 -5.21
N SER A 412 2.66 -25.51 -6.28
CA SER A 412 2.70 -24.10 -6.68
C SER A 412 1.46 -23.72 -7.51
N ASN A 413 0.26 -23.95 -6.97
CA ASN A 413 -1.02 -23.75 -7.67
C ASN A 413 -1.95 -22.71 -7.03
N GLY A 414 -1.43 -21.86 -6.15
CA GLY A 414 -2.27 -20.90 -5.47
C GLY A 414 -1.53 -20.06 -4.44
N ILE A 415 -2.14 -18.92 -4.14
CA ILE A 415 -1.67 -18.01 -3.10
C ILE A 415 -2.75 -17.76 -2.06
N GLU A 416 -2.33 -17.17 -0.95
CA GLU A 416 -3.18 -16.50 0.01
C GLU A 416 -2.72 -15.05 0.20
N THR A 417 -3.62 -14.23 0.70
CA THR A 417 -3.36 -12.81 0.98
C THR A 417 -3.44 -12.57 2.48
N THR A 418 -2.42 -11.93 3.04
CA THR A 418 -2.35 -11.60 4.48
C THR A 418 -2.15 -10.10 4.70
N GLU A 419 -2.33 -9.64 5.93
CA GLU A 419 -2.01 -8.27 6.32
C GLU A 419 -0.49 -8.02 6.24
N PRO A 420 -0.06 -6.84 5.77
CA PRO A 420 1.36 -6.53 5.66
C PRO A 420 2.01 -6.41 7.04
N SER A 421 3.26 -6.84 7.14
CA SER A 421 4.04 -6.73 8.39
C SER A 421 4.81 -5.41 8.53
N VAL A 422 4.89 -4.65 7.44
CA VAL A 422 5.68 -3.42 7.29
C VAL A 422 4.84 -2.41 6.50
N GLU A 423 4.84 -1.14 6.93
CA GLU A 423 4.17 -0.07 6.18
C GLU A 423 4.79 0.15 4.80
N ARG A 424 3.96 0.65 3.90
CA ARG A 424 4.32 0.97 2.53
C ARG A 424 4.04 2.45 2.27
N LEU A 425 4.27 2.85 1.04
CA LEU A 425 4.23 4.23 0.59
C LEU A 425 3.34 4.29 -0.63
N ALA A 426 2.39 5.22 -0.63
CA ALA A 426 1.48 5.47 -1.71
C ALA A 426 1.83 6.82 -2.37
N LEU A 427 1.79 6.85 -3.70
CA LEU A 427 1.96 8.06 -4.49
C LEU A 427 0.81 8.15 -5.49
N LEU A 428 0.15 9.30 -5.55
CA LEU A 428 -0.84 9.60 -6.59
C LEU A 428 -0.19 10.53 -7.61
N GLU A 429 -0.08 10.16 -8.88
CA GLU A 429 0.72 10.96 -9.84
C GLU A 429 0.16 12.37 -10.12
N SER A 430 -1.11 12.62 -9.81
CA SER A 430 -1.75 13.94 -9.92
C SER A 430 -1.43 14.87 -8.76
N ASP A 431 -1.08 14.31 -7.60
CA ASP A 431 -0.64 15.01 -6.42
C ASP A 431 0.65 14.34 -5.95
N LEU A 432 1.79 14.89 -6.38
CA LEU A 432 3.14 14.31 -6.24
C LEU A 432 3.64 14.28 -4.78
N VAL A 433 2.74 14.06 -3.83
CA VAL A 433 2.97 13.89 -2.42
C VAL A 433 2.92 12.40 -2.08
N VAL A 434 4.01 11.91 -1.50
CA VAL A 434 4.09 10.52 -1.03
C VAL A 434 3.41 10.44 0.33
N ALA A 435 2.42 9.58 0.46
CA ALA A 435 1.72 9.30 1.70
C ALA A 435 2.18 7.95 2.27
N PRO A 436 2.59 7.88 3.55
CA PRO A 436 2.77 6.60 4.21
C PRO A 436 1.43 5.90 4.41
N THR A 437 1.44 4.57 4.37
CA THR A 437 0.29 3.79 4.84
C THR A 437 0.25 3.74 6.36
N PHE A 438 -0.91 3.40 6.89
CA PHE A 438 -1.12 3.19 8.32
C PHE A 438 -1.92 1.93 8.54
N ASN A 439 -1.40 0.99 9.33
CA ASN A 439 -2.00 -0.32 9.56
C ASN A 439 -2.36 -1.06 8.24
N GLY A 440 -1.50 -0.93 7.23
CA GLY A 440 -1.75 -1.49 5.90
C GLY A 440 -2.89 -0.81 5.12
N VAL A 441 -3.34 0.38 5.52
CA VAL A 441 -4.37 1.16 4.81
C VAL A 441 -3.70 2.27 4.01
N VAL A 442 -4.06 2.40 2.74
CA VAL A 442 -3.84 3.61 1.93
C VAL A 442 -5.09 4.46 2.06
N ALA A 443 -4.96 5.71 2.54
CA ALA A 443 -6.04 6.68 2.50
C ALA A 443 -5.49 8.05 2.09
N LEU A 444 -5.90 8.50 0.90
CA LEU A 444 -5.55 9.79 0.34
C LEU A 444 -6.79 10.69 0.39
N ARG A 445 -6.63 11.86 0.99
CA ARG A 445 -7.67 12.87 1.18
C ARG A 445 -7.59 13.95 0.11
N ASP A 446 -8.71 14.64 -0.09
CA ASP A 446 -8.81 15.83 -0.97
C ASP A 446 -8.33 15.55 -2.40
N VAL A 447 -8.65 14.36 -2.93
CA VAL A 447 -8.23 13.96 -4.27
C VAL A 447 -9.09 14.70 -5.30
N PRO A 448 -8.50 15.43 -6.27
CA PRO A 448 -9.28 16.12 -7.29
C PRO A 448 -10.08 15.16 -8.16
N GLU A 449 -11.24 15.56 -8.67
CA GLU A 449 -11.97 14.77 -9.68
C GLU A 449 -11.10 14.55 -10.93
N GLY A 450 -11.09 13.33 -11.46
CA GLY A 450 -10.40 12.99 -12.71
C GLY A 450 -9.65 11.67 -12.70
N GLU A 451 -8.79 11.51 -13.70
CA GLU A 451 -7.94 10.33 -13.89
C GLU A 451 -6.61 10.49 -13.17
N HIS A 452 -6.29 9.51 -12.33
CA HIS A 452 -5.08 9.46 -11.53
C HIS A 452 -4.34 8.15 -11.74
N ARG A 453 -3.13 8.07 -11.20
CA ARG A 453 -2.39 6.82 -11.09
C ARG A 453 -1.86 6.68 -9.68
N LEU A 454 -2.33 5.64 -8.99
CA LEU A 454 -1.82 5.23 -7.70
C LEU A 454 -0.63 4.29 -7.92
N THR A 455 0.48 4.56 -7.24
CA THR A 455 1.61 3.64 -7.11
C THR A 455 1.82 3.34 -5.64
N VAL A 456 1.93 2.06 -5.28
CA VAL A 456 2.26 1.62 -3.92
C VAL A 456 3.56 0.84 -3.94
N ASN A 457 4.49 1.18 -3.04
CA ASN A 457 5.77 0.48 -2.93
C ASN A 457 6.26 0.42 -1.48
N GLY A 458 7.11 -0.54 -1.15
CA GLY A 458 7.60 -0.74 0.21
C GLY A 458 8.84 -1.63 0.27
N ALA A 459 9.40 -1.75 1.47
CA ALA A 459 10.61 -2.54 1.70
C ALA A 459 10.35 -4.03 1.44
N GLY A 460 11.06 -4.61 0.48
CA GLY A 460 11.02 -6.05 0.24
C GLY A 460 9.80 -6.58 -0.50
N VAL A 461 8.97 -5.71 -1.08
CA VAL A 461 7.81 -6.07 -1.92
C VAL A 461 7.98 -5.54 -3.33
N ALA A 462 7.31 -6.18 -4.30
CA ALA A 462 7.23 -5.64 -5.65
C ALA A 462 6.23 -4.47 -5.74
N PRO A 463 6.50 -3.46 -6.57
CA PRO A 463 5.64 -2.28 -6.66
C PRO A 463 4.28 -2.61 -7.30
N TYR A 464 3.23 -1.97 -6.80
CA TYR A 464 1.89 -1.99 -7.36
C TYR A 464 1.60 -0.66 -8.07
N ALA A 465 0.87 -0.71 -9.18
CA ALA A 465 0.39 0.50 -9.83
C ALA A 465 -1.00 0.26 -10.43
N GLN A 466 -1.90 1.23 -10.29
CA GLN A 466 -3.27 1.18 -10.80
C GLN A 466 -3.69 2.57 -11.29
N ARG A 467 -4.43 2.63 -12.40
CA ARG A 467 -5.12 3.85 -12.80
C ARG A 467 -6.44 3.97 -12.04
N VAL A 468 -6.70 5.16 -11.50
CA VAL A 468 -7.83 5.43 -10.62
C VAL A 468 -8.64 6.57 -11.22
N ALA A 469 -9.89 6.29 -11.57
CA ALA A 469 -10.86 7.33 -11.92
C ALA A 469 -11.55 7.77 -10.63
N HIS A 470 -11.35 9.03 -10.22
CA HIS A 470 -12.00 9.60 -9.05
C HIS A 470 -13.12 10.53 -9.49
N GLU A 471 -14.34 10.27 -9.01
CA GLU A 471 -15.48 11.17 -9.16
C GLU A 471 -15.73 11.90 -7.84
N ALA A 472 -16.01 13.21 -7.92
CA ALA A 472 -16.36 13.97 -6.73
C ALA A 472 -17.69 13.47 -6.15
N GLY A 473 -17.65 12.96 -4.92
CA GLY A 473 -18.81 12.44 -4.22
C GLY A 473 -18.54 12.22 -2.74
N ASP A 474 -19.59 11.92 -1.98
CA ASP A 474 -19.50 11.68 -0.53
C ASP A 474 -18.89 10.30 -0.19
N GLU A 475 -18.83 9.39 -1.16
CA GLU A 475 -18.28 8.04 -1.00
C GLU A 475 -16.82 7.98 -1.48
N PRO A 476 -15.91 7.38 -0.70
CA PRO A 476 -14.53 7.17 -1.11
C PRO A 476 -14.40 6.31 -2.37
N THR A 477 -13.42 6.63 -3.22
CA THR A 477 -13.01 5.78 -4.35
C THR A 477 -12.12 4.65 -3.84
N THR A 478 -12.56 3.42 -4.05
CA THR A 478 -11.83 2.21 -3.65
C THR A 478 -10.81 1.79 -4.72
N VAL A 479 -9.58 1.52 -4.30
CA VAL A 479 -8.51 0.93 -5.14
C VAL A 479 -8.31 -0.55 -4.85
N GLY A 480 -7.62 -1.27 -5.73
CA GLY A 480 -7.47 -2.72 -5.62
C GLY A 480 -8.75 -3.50 -5.96
N VAL A 481 -8.68 -4.83 -5.88
CA VAL A 481 -9.83 -5.71 -6.15
C VAL A 481 -10.64 -5.85 -4.87
N GLY A 482 -11.87 -5.34 -4.87
CA GLY A 482 -12.70 -5.34 -3.66
C GLY A 482 -12.09 -4.54 -2.49
N GLY A 483 -11.15 -3.62 -2.79
CA GLY A 483 -10.36 -2.91 -1.78
C GLY A 483 -8.95 -3.45 -1.59
N ASP A 484 -8.66 -4.68 -2.00
CA ASP A 484 -7.37 -5.31 -1.76
C ASP A 484 -6.34 -4.95 -2.84
N VAL A 485 -5.27 -4.29 -2.42
CA VAL A 485 -4.06 -3.98 -3.17
C VAL A 485 -3.00 -5.02 -2.84
N VAL A 486 -2.94 -6.06 -3.67
CA VAL A 486 -2.12 -7.24 -3.45
C VAL A 486 -0.69 -7.02 -3.97
N GLN A 487 0.32 -7.25 -3.11
CA GLN A 487 1.73 -7.16 -3.47
C GLN A 487 2.49 -8.43 -3.06
N PRO A 488 3.25 -9.07 -3.97
CA PRO A 488 4.14 -10.18 -3.62
C PRO A 488 5.48 -9.66 -3.05
N PRO A 489 6.18 -10.43 -2.20
CA PRO A 489 7.58 -10.20 -1.86
C PRO A 489 8.44 -10.07 -3.10
N ALA A 490 9.44 -9.17 -3.08
CA ALA A 490 10.29 -8.91 -4.23
C ALA A 490 11.04 -10.15 -4.72
N ALA A 491 11.45 -11.03 -3.80
CA ALA A 491 12.12 -12.28 -4.10
C ALA A 491 11.22 -13.30 -4.80
N ASP A 492 9.90 -13.22 -4.62
CA ASP A 492 8.89 -14.16 -5.15
C ASP A 492 8.05 -13.53 -6.28
N ALA A 493 8.30 -12.27 -6.59
CA ALA A 493 7.55 -11.52 -7.58
C ALA A 493 7.93 -11.90 -9.02
N VAL A 494 6.90 -12.20 -9.82
CA VAL A 494 7.00 -12.41 -11.26
C VAL A 494 6.25 -11.30 -11.97
N LYS A 495 6.91 -10.64 -12.94
CA LYS A 495 6.25 -9.63 -13.75
C LYS A 495 5.40 -10.30 -14.83
N LEU A 496 4.09 -10.41 -14.60
CA LEU A 496 3.12 -10.85 -15.59
C LEU A 496 2.92 -9.74 -16.63
N ARG A 497 3.10 -10.05 -17.91
CA ARG A 497 2.91 -9.14 -19.03
C ARG A 497 1.94 -9.72 -20.03
N ALA A 498 1.10 -8.87 -20.61
CA ALA A 498 0.29 -9.20 -21.78
C ALA A 498 0.55 -8.16 -22.85
N SER A 499 0.96 -8.59 -24.04
CA SER A 499 1.14 -7.71 -25.19
C SER A 499 0.07 -8.02 -26.23
N PRO A 500 -0.59 -7.00 -26.83
CA PRO A 500 -1.60 -7.21 -27.86
C PRO A 500 -0.98 -7.87 -29.10
N ALA A 501 -1.83 -8.45 -29.95
CA ALA A 501 -1.42 -8.91 -31.27
C ALA A 501 -0.78 -7.77 -32.09
N ALA A 502 0.10 -8.13 -33.02
CA ALA A 502 0.71 -7.12 -33.90
C ALA A 502 -0.38 -6.31 -34.61
N ASP A 503 -0.25 -4.97 -34.59
CA ASP A 503 -1.19 -4.01 -35.16
C ASP A 503 -2.57 -3.92 -34.48
N ALA A 504 -2.80 -4.64 -33.36
CA ALA A 504 -3.99 -4.45 -32.53
C ALA A 504 -3.85 -3.22 -31.62
N PRO A 505 -4.96 -2.53 -31.29
CA PRO A 505 -4.94 -1.51 -30.24
C PRO A 505 -4.50 -2.11 -28.90
N GLY A 506 -4.09 -1.25 -27.96
CA GLY A 506 -3.82 -1.66 -26.58
C GLY A 506 -5.09 -2.16 -25.87
N PHE A 507 -4.93 -2.62 -24.64
CA PHE A 507 -6.05 -3.06 -23.79
C PHE A 507 -6.71 -1.87 -23.09
N GLU A 508 -8.02 -1.95 -22.85
CA GLU A 508 -8.75 -0.98 -22.02
C GLU A 508 -8.82 -1.42 -20.55
N ARG A 509 -8.84 -2.73 -20.30
CA ARG A 509 -8.89 -3.32 -18.96
C ARG A 509 -8.05 -4.61 -18.91
N VAL A 510 -7.46 -4.85 -17.74
CA VAL A 510 -6.80 -6.11 -17.40
C VAL A 510 -7.27 -6.57 -16.03
N ALA A 511 -7.59 -7.85 -15.92
CA ALA A 511 -7.85 -8.50 -14.65
C ALA A 511 -6.95 -9.72 -14.48
N VAL A 512 -6.48 -9.96 -13.27
CA VAL A 512 -5.68 -11.13 -12.92
C VAL A 512 -6.29 -11.74 -11.67
N ALA A 513 -6.58 -13.04 -11.71
CA ALA A 513 -7.12 -13.79 -10.59
C ALA A 513 -6.31 -15.07 -10.36
N ASP A 514 -5.93 -15.33 -9.11
CA ASP A 514 -5.38 -16.62 -8.67
C ASP A 514 -6.52 -17.60 -8.38
N ASP A 515 -6.27 -18.90 -8.61
CA ASP A 515 -7.26 -19.94 -8.35
C ASP A 515 -7.75 -19.98 -6.88
N PHE A 516 -6.87 -19.70 -5.90
CA PHE A 516 -7.20 -19.80 -4.47
C PHE A 516 -7.52 -18.44 -3.85
N ALA A 517 -6.73 -17.40 -4.13
CA ALA A 517 -6.96 -16.06 -3.58
C ALA A 517 -8.03 -15.24 -4.33
N GLY A 518 -8.39 -15.63 -5.55
CA GLY A 518 -9.29 -14.84 -6.39
C GLY A 518 -8.58 -13.64 -7.02
N GLY A 519 -9.31 -12.54 -7.24
CA GLY A 519 -8.79 -11.39 -7.98
C GLY A 519 -7.64 -10.68 -7.24
N VAL A 520 -6.50 -10.53 -7.92
CA VAL A 520 -5.30 -9.82 -7.40
C VAL A 520 -5.09 -8.47 -8.08
N PHE A 521 -5.63 -8.29 -9.28
CA PHE A 521 -5.61 -7.02 -10.00
C PHE A 521 -6.85 -6.92 -10.88
N ASP A 522 -7.45 -5.74 -10.95
CA ASP A 522 -8.56 -5.42 -11.84
C ASP A 522 -8.55 -3.92 -12.12
N GLY A 523 -8.37 -3.55 -13.38
CA GLY A 523 -8.51 -2.16 -13.79
C GLY A 523 -7.83 -1.85 -15.12
N PRO A 524 -7.80 -0.57 -15.50
CA PRO A 524 -7.11 -0.13 -16.71
C PRO A 524 -5.60 -0.42 -16.63
N PRO A 525 -4.93 -0.63 -17.78
CA PRO A 525 -3.47 -0.76 -17.82
C PRO A 525 -2.76 0.36 -17.07
N PRO A 526 -1.81 0.04 -16.16
CA PRO A 526 -1.08 1.05 -15.40
C PRO A 526 -0.24 1.98 -16.27
N VAL A 527 0.14 1.54 -17.48
CA VAL A 527 0.88 2.33 -18.47
C VAL A 527 0.09 2.31 -19.78
N ALA A 528 -0.27 3.49 -20.29
CA ALA A 528 -0.99 3.66 -21.54
C ALA A 528 -0.05 3.63 -22.76
N ASP A 529 0.78 2.60 -22.88
CA ASP A 529 1.63 2.40 -24.05
C ASP A 529 1.19 1.18 -24.88
N ALA A 530 1.56 1.17 -26.16
CA ALA A 530 1.24 0.08 -27.08
C ALA A 530 2.03 -1.22 -26.81
N ALA A 531 2.90 -1.25 -25.79
CA ALA A 531 3.74 -2.41 -25.49
C ALA A 531 3.03 -3.45 -24.61
N GLY A 532 1.90 -3.08 -24.00
CA GLY A 532 1.03 -3.99 -23.24
C GLY A 532 0.95 -3.65 -21.76
N VAL A 533 0.42 -4.58 -20.97
CA VAL A 533 0.23 -4.43 -19.51
C VAL A 533 1.32 -5.17 -18.75
N ALA A 534 1.68 -4.67 -17.57
CA ALA A 534 2.50 -5.41 -16.62
C ALA A 534 2.01 -5.26 -15.18
N VAL A 535 1.81 -6.39 -14.50
CA VAL A 535 1.43 -6.49 -13.09
C VAL A 535 2.38 -7.49 -12.41
N TYR A 536 2.71 -7.27 -11.14
CA TYR A 536 3.49 -8.23 -10.36
C TYR A 536 2.56 -9.22 -9.67
N VAL A 537 2.88 -10.50 -9.80
CA VAL A 537 2.18 -11.62 -9.14
C VAL A 537 3.19 -12.49 -8.38
N HIS A 538 2.72 -13.35 -7.49
CA HIS A 538 3.59 -14.26 -6.74
C HIS A 538 3.93 -15.50 -7.60
N ARG A 539 5.13 -16.05 -7.47
CA ARG A 539 5.56 -17.20 -8.28
C ARG A 539 4.77 -18.49 -8.06
N GLU A 540 4.26 -18.71 -6.84
CA GLU A 540 3.54 -19.94 -6.48
C GLU A 540 2.05 -19.92 -6.87
N GLY A 541 1.57 -18.82 -7.47
CA GLY A 541 0.17 -18.73 -7.88
C GLY A 541 -0.10 -19.36 -9.23
N ALA A 542 -1.38 -19.64 -9.47
CA ALA A 542 -1.87 -20.14 -10.75
C ALA A 542 -2.97 -19.22 -11.24
N TYR A 543 -2.68 -18.46 -12.29
CA TYR A 543 -3.42 -17.25 -12.62
C TYR A 543 -4.26 -17.39 -13.89
N THR A 544 -5.41 -16.74 -13.86
CA THR A 544 -6.17 -16.36 -15.04
C THR A 544 -5.92 -14.89 -15.31
N ALA A 545 -5.30 -14.59 -16.44
CA ALA A 545 -5.14 -13.22 -16.94
C ALA A 545 -6.21 -12.94 -17.99
N GLU A 546 -7.09 -11.99 -17.71
CA GLU A 546 -8.14 -11.50 -18.61
C GLU A 546 -7.72 -10.13 -19.16
N VAL A 547 -7.97 -9.91 -20.45
CA VAL A 547 -7.78 -8.62 -21.11
C VAL A 547 -9.02 -8.24 -21.90
N GLU A 548 -9.32 -6.95 -21.94
CA GLU A 548 -10.41 -6.38 -22.73
C GLU A 548 -9.84 -5.37 -23.72
N ASP A 549 -10.23 -5.47 -24.99
CA ASP A 549 -9.85 -4.50 -26.02
C ASP A 549 -10.86 -3.34 -26.14
N GLY A 550 -10.54 -2.34 -26.96
CA GLY A 550 -11.40 -1.15 -27.13
C GLY A 550 -12.73 -1.38 -27.85
N ASP A 551 -13.02 -2.60 -28.30
CA ASP A 551 -14.35 -3.00 -28.77
C ASP A 551 -15.16 -3.70 -27.67
N GLY A 552 -14.63 -3.79 -26.44
CA GLY A 552 -15.22 -4.54 -25.33
C GLY A 552 -15.11 -6.05 -25.49
N ARG A 553 -14.22 -6.55 -26.37
CA ARG A 553 -14.02 -8.00 -26.56
C ARG A 553 -13.04 -8.51 -25.52
N ILE A 554 -13.39 -9.63 -24.87
CA ILE A 554 -12.62 -10.24 -23.78
C ILE A 554 -11.76 -11.39 -24.31
N GLY A 555 -10.51 -11.45 -23.87
CA GLY A 555 -9.63 -12.62 -24.00
C GLY A 555 -9.16 -13.11 -22.64
N ALA A 556 -8.88 -14.40 -22.51
CA ALA A 556 -8.38 -15.01 -21.27
C ALA A 556 -7.17 -15.90 -21.54
N PHE A 557 -6.24 -15.94 -20.58
CA PHE A 557 -4.97 -16.66 -20.68
C PHE A 557 -4.63 -17.32 -19.36
N ARG A 558 -4.16 -18.56 -19.43
CA ARG A 558 -3.66 -19.30 -18.28
C ARG A 558 -2.18 -18.98 -18.07
N VAL A 559 -1.81 -18.56 -16.87
CA VAL A 559 -0.44 -18.16 -16.51
C VAL A 559 -0.01 -18.89 -15.24
N ASN A 560 0.97 -19.78 -15.37
CA ASN A 560 1.56 -20.52 -14.26
C ASN A 560 3.07 -20.19 -14.19
N PRO A 561 3.51 -19.23 -13.35
CA PRO A 561 4.90 -18.82 -13.31
C PRO A 561 5.86 -19.96 -12.96
N GLY A 562 6.95 -20.09 -13.72
CA GLY A 562 8.01 -21.04 -13.38
C GLY A 562 8.85 -20.58 -12.18
N ALA A 563 9.45 -21.52 -11.44
CA ALA A 563 10.25 -21.23 -10.24
C ALA A 563 11.36 -20.19 -10.46
N ASP A 564 12.05 -20.26 -11.60
CA ASP A 564 13.16 -19.35 -11.97
C ASP A 564 12.72 -18.17 -12.87
N GLN A 565 11.42 -18.01 -13.11
CA GLN A 565 10.90 -17.04 -14.06
C GLN A 565 10.73 -15.67 -13.39
N SER A 566 11.43 -14.65 -13.87
CA SER A 566 11.27 -13.26 -13.40
C SER A 566 10.23 -12.46 -14.21
N THR A 567 9.81 -12.97 -15.36
CA THR A 567 8.81 -12.34 -16.22
C THR A 567 8.02 -13.41 -16.98
N ALA A 568 6.69 -13.36 -16.86
CA ALA A 568 5.75 -14.24 -17.57
C ALA A 568 5.02 -13.40 -18.63
N THR A 569 5.24 -13.66 -19.92
CA THR A 569 4.68 -12.82 -21.00
C THR A 569 3.73 -13.59 -21.89
N VAL A 570 2.45 -13.21 -21.87
CA VAL A 570 1.46 -13.59 -22.88
C VAL A 570 1.72 -12.74 -24.14
N ARG A 571 2.23 -13.37 -25.19
CA ARG A 571 2.56 -12.70 -26.46
C ARG A 571 1.38 -12.76 -27.42
N GLY A 572 1.07 -11.62 -28.04
CA GLY A 572 0.02 -11.56 -29.05
C GLY A 572 -1.35 -11.95 -28.50
N ALA A 573 -1.67 -11.48 -27.29
CA ALA A 573 -2.92 -11.76 -26.61
C ALA A 573 -4.10 -11.30 -27.49
N ALA A 574 -4.87 -12.28 -27.96
CA ALA A 574 -6.07 -12.10 -28.75
C ALA A 574 -7.33 -12.07 -27.87
N THR A 575 -8.37 -11.40 -28.34
CA THR A 575 -9.69 -11.32 -27.68
C THR A 575 -10.74 -12.09 -28.48
N GLY A 576 -11.88 -12.36 -27.85
CA GLY A 576 -13.05 -13.01 -28.46
C GLY A 576 -13.11 -14.51 -28.24
N LYS A 577 -14.08 -15.15 -28.91
CA LYS A 577 -14.49 -16.54 -28.67
C LYS A 577 -13.35 -17.56 -28.81
N ALA A 578 -12.45 -17.37 -29.77
CA ALA A 578 -11.30 -18.24 -29.99
C ALA A 578 -10.31 -18.21 -28.80
N SER A 579 -10.03 -17.02 -28.24
CA SER A 579 -9.18 -16.90 -27.04
C SER A 579 -9.83 -17.60 -25.84
N LEU A 580 -11.13 -17.36 -25.61
CA LEU A 580 -11.85 -17.91 -24.47
C LEU A 580 -11.97 -19.45 -24.54
N THR A 581 -12.22 -20.01 -25.72
CA THR A 581 -12.25 -21.48 -25.92
C THR A 581 -10.87 -22.12 -25.79
N SER A 582 -9.82 -21.45 -26.27
CA SER A 582 -8.43 -21.89 -26.08
C SER A 582 -8.03 -21.87 -24.59
N TYR A 583 -8.46 -20.86 -23.83
CA TYR A 583 -8.27 -20.83 -22.38
C TYR A 583 -9.00 -21.98 -21.68
N LEU A 584 -10.26 -22.21 -22.02
CA LEU A 584 -11.06 -23.30 -21.44
C LEU A 584 -10.39 -24.66 -21.66
N LEU A 585 -9.89 -24.90 -22.89
CA LEU A 585 -9.14 -26.10 -23.19
C LEU A 585 -7.87 -26.20 -22.35
N THR A 586 -7.09 -25.12 -22.28
CA THR A 586 -5.84 -25.06 -21.50
C THR A 586 -6.06 -25.39 -20.03
N LEU A 587 -7.03 -24.72 -19.38
CA LEU A 587 -7.35 -24.93 -17.97
C LEU A 587 -7.84 -26.37 -17.70
N LEU A 588 -8.64 -26.96 -18.59
CA LEU A 588 -9.15 -28.31 -18.42
C LEU A 588 -8.10 -29.39 -18.68
N VAL A 589 -7.19 -29.16 -19.64
CA VAL A 589 -6.01 -30.01 -19.86
C VAL A 589 -5.11 -29.98 -18.63
N GLU A 590 -4.77 -28.79 -18.14
CA GLU A 590 -3.99 -28.60 -16.90
C GLU A 590 -4.66 -29.33 -15.72
N THR A 591 -5.94 -29.08 -15.50
CA THR A 591 -6.69 -29.69 -14.38
C THR A 591 -6.75 -31.21 -14.49
N THR A 592 -6.90 -31.75 -15.70
CA THR A 592 -6.89 -33.19 -15.94
C THR A 592 -5.51 -33.78 -15.65
N ALA A 593 -4.45 -33.17 -16.18
CA ALA A 593 -3.07 -33.63 -15.99
C ALA A 593 -2.67 -33.61 -14.51
N GLN A 594 -2.99 -32.52 -13.81
CA GLN A 594 -2.71 -32.37 -12.39
C GLN A 594 -3.57 -33.31 -11.53
N ALA A 595 -4.83 -33.55 -11.88
CA ALA A 595 -5.67 -34.54 -11.19
C ALA A 595 -5.11 -35.97 -11.36
N THR A 596 -4.54 -36.29 -12.53
CA THR A 596 -3.90 -37.58 -12.80
C THR A 596 -2.69 -37.82 -11.89
N ALA A 597 -1.93 -36.78 -11.54
CA ALA A 597 -0.78 -36.91 -10.63
C ALA A 597 -1.16 -37.45 -9.23
N PHE A 598 -2.42 -37.28 -8.81
CA PHE A 598 -2.91 -37.82 -7.53
C PHE A 598 -3.19 -39.33 -7.56
N ALA A 599 -3.07 -40.00 -8.71
CA ALA A 599 -3.31 -41.44 -8.84
C ALA A 599 -2.38 -42.30 -7.96
N ASP A 600 -1.16 -41.81 -7.71
CA ASP A 600 -0.17 -42.48 -6.87
C ASP A 600 -0.34 -42.20 -5.36
N GLY A 601 -1.34 -41.40 -4.98
CA GLY A 601 -1.77 -41.23 -3.59
C GLY A 601 -1.23 -40.03 -2.82
N ASP A 602 -0.44 -39.14 -3.45
CA ASP A 602 -0.08 -37.82 -2.91
C ASP A 602 0.14 -36.78 -4.02
N ALA A 603 0.23 -35.50 -3.65
CA ALA A 603 0.41 -34.33 -4.52
C ALA A 603 1.87 -34.02 -4.88
N ASP A 604 2.85 -34.77 -4.35
CA ASP A 604 4.28 -34.43 -4.40
C ASP A 604 4.85 -34.22 -5.83
N GLY A 605 4.21 -34.79 -6.85
CA GLY A 605 4.62 -34.64 -8.25
C GLY A 605 3.82 -33.62 -9.07
N ILE A 606 2.87 -32.89 -8.47
CA ILE A 606 1.96 -32.01 -9.22
C ILE A 606 2.68 -30.86 -9.95
N ASP A 607 3.76 -30.35 -9.37
CA ASP A 607 4.57 -29.25 -9.94
C ASP A 607 5.49 -29.75 -11.06
N ASP A 608 5.77 -31.05 -11.12
CA ASP A 608 6.56 -31.68 -12.18
C ASP A 608 5.69 -32.00 -13.42
N VAL A 609 4.37 -31.82 -13.34
CA VAL A 609 3.45 -32.05 -14.46
C VAL A 609 3.66 -30.95 -15.51
N GLY A 610 4.13 -31.34 -16.69
CA GLY A 610 4.19 -30.44 -17.84
C GLY A 610 2.79 -30.04 -18.29
N VAL A 611 2.35 -28.84 -17.92
CA VAL A 611 1.03 -28.30 -18.27
C VAL A 611 1.17 -27.19 -19.33
N PRO A 612 0.16 -27.03 -20.21
CA PRO A 612 0.18 -25.92 -21.16
C PRO A 612 0.08 -24.58 -20.41
N ASP A 613 0.96 -23.64 -20.75
CA ASP A 613 1.03 -22.30 -20.19
C ASP A 613 1.12 -21.28 -21.32
N SER A 614 0.34 -20.18 -21.20
CA SER A 614 0.29 -19.14 -22.23
C SER A 614 1.56 -18.28 -22.28
N THR A 615 2.48 -18.44 -21.32
CA THR A 615 3.71 -17.64 -21.20
C THR A 615 5.00 -18.37 -21.57
N ALA A 616 4.93 -19.69 -21.81
CA ALA A 616 6.08 -20.51 -22.14
C ALA A 616 6.85 -20.00 -23.38
N GLU A 617 8.18 -20.19 -23.40
CA GLU A 617 9.04 -19.76 -24.52
C GLU A 617 8.67 -20.45 -25.84
N GLN A 618 8.27 -21.71 -25.75
CA GLN A 618 7.55 -22.44 -26.79
C GLN A 618 6.21 -22.84 -26.19
N PRO A 619 5.13 -22.07 -26.43
CA PRO A 619 3.82 -22.44 -25.95
C PRO A 619 3.49 -23.84 -26.47
N GLY A 620 3.33 -24.81 -25.57
CA GLY A 620 2.65 -26.05 -25.92
C GLY A 620 1.21 -25.68 -26.18
N GLU A 621 0.75 -25.80 -27.43
CA GLU A 621 -0.68 -25.67 -27.70
C GLU A 621 -1.41 -26.74 -26.90
N ALA A 622 -2.39 -26.35 -26.07
CA ALA A 622 -3.13 -27.31 -25.26
C ALA A 622 -3.64 -28.47 -26.14
N ALA A 623 -4.15 -28.16 -27.33
CA ALA A 623 -4.57 -29.12 -28.36
C ALA A 623 -3.49 -30.16 -28.72
N ALA A 624 -2.20 -29.82 -28.69
CA ALA A 624 -1.12 -30.75 -29.04
C ALA A 624 -0.85 -31.79 -27.94
N VAL A 625 -1.25 -31.54 -26.70
CA VAL A 625 -1.01 -32.43 -25.55
C VAL A 625 -2.29 -33.05 -24.98
N VAL A 626 -3.48 -32.67 -25.49
CA VAL A 626 -4.77 -33.24 -25.05
C VAL A 626 -4.74 -34.77 -25.11
N GLU A 627 -4.30 -35.35 -26.22
CA GLU A 627 -4.29 -36.81 -26.42
C GLU A 627 -3.44 -37.52 -25.35
N ASP A 628 -2.22 -37.03 -25.10
CA ASP A 628 -1.30 -37.58 -24.10
C ASP A 628 -1.88 -37.47 -22.68
N VAL A 629 -2.47 -36.33 -22.33
CA VAL A 629 -3.09 -36.09 -21.02
C VAL A 629 -4.31 -36.99 -20.82
N LEU A 630 -5.15 -37.17 -21.84
CA LEU A 630 -6.31 -38.06 -21.79
C LEU A 630 -5.89 -39.52 -21.68
N ALA A 631 -4.83 -39.94 -22.38
CA ALA A 631 -4.28 -41.29 -22.28
C ALA A 631 -3.75 -41.57 -20.87
N ALA A 632 -2.95 -40.66 -20.30
CA ALA A 632 -2.45 -40.79 -18.93
C ALA A 632 -3.59 -40.86 -17.90
N ALA A 633 -4.64 -40.03 -18.06
CA ALA A 633 -5.82 -40.07 -17.20
C ALA A 633 -6.58 -41.41 -17.31
N ALA A 634 -6.67 -42.00 -18.51
CA ALA A 634 -7.30 -43.29 -18.72
C ALA A 634 -6.49 -44.45 -18.10
N GLU A 635 -5.16 -44.42 -18.21
CA GLU A 635 -4.26 -45.36 -17.55
C GLU A 635 -4.41 -45.28 -16.02
N ALA A 636 -4.38 -44.07 -15.46
CA ALA A 636 -4.62 -43.83 -14.03
C ALA A 636 -6.02 -44.26 -13.57
N ALA A 637 -7.03 -44.15 -14.45
CA ALA A 637 -8.39 -44.63 -14.20
C ALA A 637 -8.52 -46.18 -14.29
N GLY A 638 -7.46 -46.90 -14.67
CA GLY A 638 -7.44 -48.36 -14.80
C GLY A 638 -8.13 -48.88 -16.06
N ASP A 639 -8.15 -48.10 -17.14
CA ASP A 639 -8.78 -48.44 -18.42
C ASP A 639 -7.82 -49.11 -19.42
N SER A 640 -6.67 -49.63 -18.97
CA SER A 640 -5.76 -50.37 -19.82
C SER A 640 -6.40 -51.69 -20.25
N ASP A 641 -6.69 -51.82 -21.55
CA ASP A 641 -7.15 -53.04 -22.21
C ASP A 641 -6.23 -54.24 -21.88
N ASP A 642 -6.59 -55.01 -20.85
CA ASP A 642 -6.04 -56.34 -20.59
C ASP A 642 -6.75 -57.35 -21.50
N ASP A 643 -6.45 -57.27 -22.80
CA ASP A 643 -6.87 -58.25 -23.80
C ASP A 643 -5.66 -59.12 -24.18
N GLY A 644 -5.53 -60.28 -23.51
CA GLY A 644 -4.28 -61.06 -23.57
C GLY A 644 -4.25 -62.53 -23.12
N GLY A 645 -5.35 -63.30 -23.18
CA GLY A 645 -5.37 -64.79 -23.22
C GLY A 645 -4.86 -65.56 -21.98
N ASP A 646 -5.13 -66.84 -21.72
CA ASP A 646 -5.85 -67.94 -22.36
C ASP A 646 -6.25 -68.91 -21.22
N GLY A 647 -7.33 -69.66 -21.43
CA GLY A 647 -7.99 -70.46 -20.42
C GLY A 647 -7.20 -71.66 -19.90
N SER A 648 -7.52 -72.06 -18.68
CA SER A 648 -7.84 -73.47 -18.40
C SER A 648 -8.55 -73.59 -17.06
N THR A 649 -9.73 -74.20 -17.14
CA THR A 649 -10.51 -74.72 -16.03
C THR A 649 -9.69 -75.72 -15.22
N GLU A 650 -9.62 -75.57 -13.89
CA GLU A 650 -9.73 -76.71 -12.97
C GLU A 650 -10.40 -76.27 -11.65
N ALA A 651 -11.37 -77.09 -11.24
CA ALA A 651 -12.11 -76.96 -10.00
C ALA A 651 -11.26 -77.46 -8.82
N GLY A 652 -11.26 -76.72 -7.72
CA GLY A 652 -10.62 -77.11 -6.47
C GLY A 652 -11.26 -76.41 -5.28
N ASP A 653 -11.81 -77.22 -4.39
CA ASP A 653 -12.62 -76.90 -3.22
C ASP A 653 -11.83 -76.30 -2.02
N SER A 654 -12.60 -75.65 -1.14
CA SER A 654 -12.39 -75.43 0.29
C SER A 654 -11.61 -74.21 0.81
N GLY A 655 -12.35 -73.33 1.50
CA GLY A 655 -12.12 -73.11 2.93
C GLY A 655 -11.29 -71.90 3.39
N GLY A 656 -12.00 -70.88 3.88
CA GLY A 656 -11.67 -70.30 5.20
C GLY A 656 -10.92 -68.95 5.24
N ALA A 657 -11.36 -68.18 6.24
CA ALA A 657 -10.73 -67.00 6.86
C ALA A 657 -10.88 -65.65 6.14
N GLY A 658 -11.92 -64.93 6.57
CA GLY A 658 -11.93 -63.47 6.51
C GLY A 658 -10.83 -62.88 7.40
N GLY A 659 -10.00 -62.05 6.79
CA GLY A 659 -9.14 -61.07 7.45
C GLY A 659 -9.45 -59.70 6.84
N PRO A 660 -9.45 -58.62 7.64
CA PRO A 660 -9.87 -57.30 7.17
C PRO A 660 -8.76 -56.66 6.33
N GLY A 661 -8.93 -56.68 5.01
CA GLY A 661 -8.13 -55.89 4.08
C GLY A 661 -8.55 -54.43 4.14
N GLY A 662 -7.79 -53.62 4.89
CA GLY A 662 -7.79 -52.17 4.75
C GLY A 662 -7.00 -51.77 3.51
N GLY A 663 -7.60 -50.98 2.63
CA GLY A 663 -6.99 -50.45 1.40
C GLY A 663 -7.95 -50.57 0.22
N GLY A 664 -8.51 -49.45 -0.24
CA GLY A 664 -9.30 -49.44 -1.49
C GLY A 664 -10.59 -48.62 -1.52
N GLN A 665 -10.87 -47.75 -0.53
CA GLN A 665 -12.09 -46.91 -0.59
C GLN A 665 -11.92 -45.59 -1.38
N GLY A 666 -10.69 -45.13 -1.64
CA GLY A 666 -10.42 -43.92 -2.43
C GLY A 666 -10.40 -44.10 -3.95
N GLY A 667 -10.05 -45.29 -4.46
CA GLY A 667 -9.84 -45.52 -5.91
C GLY A 667 -11.09 -45.28 -6.76
N SER A 668 -12.28 -45.67 -6.29
CA SER A 668 -13.52 -45.52 -7.08
C SER A 668 -13.95 -44.05 -7.29
N GLY A 669 -13.62 -43.15 -6.36
CA GLY A 669 -13.95 -41.74 -6.44
C GLY A 669 -13.05 -41.02 -7.44
N LEU A 670 -11.74 -41.23 -7.33
CA LEU A 670 -10.74 -40.64 -8.23
C LEU A 670 -10.94 -41.11 -9.68
N THR A 671 -11.14 -42.41 -9.92
CA THR A 671 -11.43 -42.94 -11.26
C THR A 671 -12.67 -42.28 -11.88
N GLY A 672 -13.73 -42.06 -11.09
CA GLY A 672 -14.94 -41.39 -11.54
C GLY A 672 -14.69 -39.93 -11.92
N LEU A 673 -13.89 -39.22 -11.11
CA LEU A 673 -13.51 -37.84 -11.37
C LEU A 673 -12.64 -37.71 -12.63
N LEU A 674 -11.61 -38.55 -12.79
CA LEU A 674 -10.73 -38.54 -13.97
C LEU A 674 -11.54 -38.76 -15.25
N ARG A 675 -12.47 -39.73 -15.27
CA ARG A 675 -13.35 -39.94 -16.43
C ARG A 675 -14.24 -38.73 -16.73
N ALA A 676 -14.75 -38.05 -15.70
CA ALA A 676 -15.56 -36.85 -15.87
C ALA A 676 -14.73 -35.67 -16.40
N LEU A 677 -13.52 -35.48 -15.88
CA LEU A 677 -12.55 -34.49 -16.35
C LEU A 677 -12.18 -34.76 -17.81
N SER A 678 -11.77 -35.98 -18.16
CA SER A 678 -11.47 -36.39 -19.54
C SER A 678 -12.62 -36.06 -20.50
N ALA A 679 -13.85 -36.42 -20.13
CA ALA A 679 -15.03 -36.14 -20.95
C ALA A 679 -15.35 -34.64 -21.10
N THR A 680 -14.95 -33.83 -20.11
CA THR A 680 -15.10 -32.37 -20.11
C THR A 680 -14.01 -31.73 -20.98
N THR A 681 -12.76 -32.19 -20.86
CA THR A 681 -11.63 -31.78 -21.69
C THR A 681 -11.87 -32.04 -23.17
N THR A 682 -12.35 -33.24 -23.55
CA THR A 682 -12.74 -33.53 -24.94
C THR A 682 -13.88 -32.63 -25.44
N ALA A 683 -14.79 -32.19 -24.57
CA ALA A 683 -15.86 -31.27 -24.96
C ALA A 683 -15.33 -29.85 -25.21
N ALA A 684 -14.35 -29.41 -24.40
CA ALA A 684 -13.67 -28.14 -24.59
C ALA A 684 -12.79 -28.12 -25.85
N GLU A 685 -12.06 -29.20 -26.12
CA GLU A 685 -11.26 -29.37 -27.34
C GLU A 685 -12.10 -29.15 -28.59
N ARG A 686 -13.25 -29.84 -28.68
CA ARG A 686 -14.16 -29.67 -29.80
C ARG A 686 -14.70 -28.24 -29.93
N ALA A 687 -14.92 -27.57 -28.80
CA ALA A 687 -15.43 -26.19 -28.79
C ALA A 687 -14.36 -25.23 -29.32
N ASP A 688 -13.11 -25.41 -28.90
CA ASP A 688 -11.94 -24.70 -29.41
C ASP A 688 -11.74 -24.95 -30.90
N GLU A 689 -11.68 -26.21 -31.36
CA GLU A 689 -11.58 -26.54 -32.79
C GLU A 689 -12.62 -25.82 -33.66
N ALA A 690 -13.87 -25.76 -33.19
CA ALA A 690 -14.94 -25.08 -33.89
C ALA A 690 -14.78 -23.56 -33.92
N ALA A 691 -14.33 -22.96 -32.81
CA ALA A 691 -14.06 -21.53 -32.72
C ALA A 691 -12.85 -21.14 -33.59
N GLN A 692 -11.76 -21.92 -33.55
CA GLN A 692 -10.58 -21.70 -34.41
C GLN A 692 -10.91 -21.86 -35.89
N ALA A 693 -11.86 -22.74 -36.24
CA ALA A 693 -12.37 -22.88 -37.61
C ALA A 693 -13.32 -21.75 -38.06
N GLY A 694 -13.69 -20.83 -37.17
CA GLY A 694 -14.65 -19.76 -37.45
C GLY A 694 -16.11 -20.23 -37.54
N ASP A 695 -16.45 -21.42 -37.03
CA ASP A 695 -17.83 -21.94 -36.98
C ASP A 695 -18.49 -21.59 -35.64
N ALA A 696 -18.94 -20.33 -35.54
CA ALA A 696 -19.51 -19.78 -34.30
C ALA A 696 -20.73 -20.57 -33.81
N ALA A 697 -21.62 -21.01 -34.71
CA ALA A 697 -22.81 -21.77 -34.35
C ALA A 697 -22.47 -23.13 -33.74
N ALA A 698 -21.47 -23.80 -34.33
CA ALA A 698 -21.03 -25.09 -33.83
C ALA A 698 -20.17 -24.96 -32.57
N ALA A 699 -19.41 -23.87 -32.41
CA ALA A 699 -18.74 -23.54 -31.14
C ALA A 699 -19.74 -23.33 -30.01
N ASP A 700 -20.79 -22.52 -30.23
CA ASP A 700 -21.84 -22.28 -29.24
C ASP A 700 -22.58 -23.55 -28.81
N SER A 701 -22.89 -24.42 -29.77
CA SER A 701 -23.53 -25.71 -29.46
C SER A 701 -22.65 -26.56 -28.55
N ARG A 702 -21.33 -26.52 -28.75
CA ARG A 702 -20.37 -27.30 -27.95
C ARG A 702 -20.13 -26.66 -26.60
N LEU A 703 -20.06 -25.34 -26.50
CA LEU A 703 -19.98 -24.59 -25.23
C LEU A 703 -21.17 -24.86 -24.32
N ARG A 704 -22.40 -24.91 -24.86
CA ARG A 704 -23.59 -25.31 -24.06
C ARG A 704 -23.50 -26.75 -23.58
N GLY A 705 -22.92 -27.64 -24.39
CA GLY A 705 -22.65 -29.03 -23.98
C GLY A 705 -21.55 -29.13 -22.92
N LEU A 706 -20.52 -28.29 -23.00
CA LEU A 706 -19.46 -28.18 -22.01
C LEU A 706 -20.02 -27.73 -20.66
N ARG A 707 -20.86 -26.69 -20.63
CA ARG A 707 -21.54 -26.23 -19.40
C ARG A 707 -22.27 -27.36 -18.67
N GLN A 708 -23.07 -28.15 -19.39
CA GLN A 708 -23.78 -29.29 -18.78
C GLN A 708 -22.84 -30.33 -18.16
N ARG A 709 -21.64 -30.51 -18.72
CA ARG A 709 -20.63 -31.42 -18.19
C ARG A 709 -19.94 -30.82 -16.97
N THR A 710 -19.63 -29.53 -16.99
CA THR A 710 -19.08 -28.79 -15.85
C THR A 710 -20.04 -28.82 -14.65
N ASP A 711 -21.34 -28.66 -14.89
CA ASP A 711 -22.38 -28.80 -13.84
C ASP A 711 -22.38 -30.22 -13.26
N ALA A 712 -22.34 -31.25 -14.12
CA ALA A 712 -22.29 -32.64 -13.69
C ALA A 712 -20.99 -32.99 -12.95
N LEU A 713 -19.87 -32.36 -13.31
CA LEU A 713 -18.58 -32.48 -12.64
C LEU A 713 -18.63 -31.87 -11.24
N THR A 714 -19.24 -30.69 -11.09
CA THR A 714 -19.50 -30.05 -9.79
C THR A 714 -20.29 -30.99 -8.86
N ASP A 715 -21.42 -31.50 -9.34
CA ASP A 715 -22.25 -32.47 -8.61
C ASP A 715 -21.48 -33.75 -8.26
N ALA A 716 -20.55 -34.18 -9.11
CA ALA A 716 -19.75 -35.38 -8.89
C ALA A 716 -18.72 -35.17 -7.79
N ILE A 717 -18.06 -34.01 -7.74
CA ILE A 717 -17.09 -33.66 -6.70
C ILE A 717 -17.80 -33.54 -5.35
N GLU A 718 -18.90 -32.79 -5.28
CA GLU A 718 -19.67 -32.62 -4.04
C GLU A 718 -20.08 -33.97 -3.42
N ARG A 719 -20.54 -34.91 -4.26
CA ARG A 719 -20.96 -36.25 -3.80
C ARG A 719 -19.80 -37.15 -3.37
N ASN A 720 -18.59 -36.91 -3.86
CA ASN A 720 -17.44 -37.79 -3.65
C ASN A 720 -16.29 -37.13 -2.89
N ARG A 721 -16.46 -35.90 -2.37
CA ARG A 721 -15.40 -35.11 -1.73
C ARG A 721 -14.60 -35.92 -0.70
N ASP A 722 -15.26 -36.64 0.21
CA ASP A 722 -14.61 -37.44 1.26
C ASP A 722 -13.84 -38.67 0.74
N ARG A 723 -14.01 -39.01 -0.54
CA ARG A 723 -13.38 -40.17 -1.21
C ARG A 723 -12.25 -39.75 -2.15
N LEU A 724 -12.06 -38.45 -2.35
CA LEU A 724 -11.02 -37.91 -3.20
C LEU A 724 -9.73 -37.66 -2.39
N PRO A 725 -8.56 -37.82 -2.99
CA PRO A 725 -7.28 -37.68 -2.30
C PRO A 725 -6.94 -36.22 -2.00
N GLY A 726 -6.43 -35.97 -0.79
CA GLY A 726 -5.72 -34.74 -0.41
C GLY A 726 -6.45 -33.44 -0.79
N ARG A 727 -5.70 -32.54 -1.45
CA ARG A 727 -6.16 -31.20 -1.88
C ARG A 727 -6.85 -31.18 -3.25
N LEU A 728 -7.03 -32.34 -3.89
CA LEU A 728 -7.63 -32.44 -5.24
C LEU A 728 -9.04 -31.85 -5.33
N PRO A 729 -9.96 -32.07 -4.37
CA PRO A 729 -11.29 -31.46 -4.44
C PRO A 729 -11.23 -29.94 -4.48
N ALA A 730 -10.41 -29.34 -3.60
CA ALA A 730 -10.25 -27.90 -3.53
C ALA A 730 -9.68 -27.34 -4.84
N LEU A 731 -8.65 -27.97 -5.40
CA LEU A 731 -8.06 -27.58 -6.68
C LEU A 731 -9.11 -27.49 -7.80
N VAL A 732 -9.92 -28.54 -7.97
CA VAL A 732 -10.92 -28.57 -9.04
C VAL A 732 -12.07 -27.60 -8.75
N GLU A 733 -12.59 -27.59 -7.52
CA GLU A 733 -13.69 -26.69 -7.11
C GLU A 733 -13.36 -25.22 -7.31
N ARG A 734 -12.11 -24.82 -7.05
CA ARG A 734 -11.63 -23.44 -7.22
C ARG A 734 -11.58 -22.99 -8.70
N ARG A 735 -11.36 -23.93 -9.64
CA ARG A 735 -11.27 -23.65 -11.08
C ARG A 735 -12.61 -23.66 -11.81
N LEU A 736 -13.61 -24.39 -11.30
CA LEU A 736 -14.92 -24.51 -11.97
C LEU A 736 -15.66 -23.17 -12.15
N PRO A 737 -15.64 -22.21 -11.21
CA PRO A 737 -16.20 -20.88 -11.43
C PRO A 737 -15.59 -20.17 -12.65
N GLN A 738 -14.27 -20.23 -12.82
CA GLN A 738 -13.59 -19.66 -13.99
C GLN A 738 -14.05 -20.35 -15.28
N VAL A 739 -14.17 -21.68 -15.29
CA VAL A 739 -14.70 -22.43 -16.45
C VAL A 739 -16.10 -21.92 -16.82
N ASN A 740 -17.00 -21.78 -15.85
CA ASN A 740 -18.36 -21.34 -16.09
C ASN A 740 -18.45 -19.89 -16.60
N GLU A 741 -17.66 -18.99 -16.01
CA GLU A 741 -17.57 -17.59 -16.42
C GLU A 741 -17.06 -17.46 -17.86
N ARG A 742 -15.99 -18.18 -18.23
CA ARG A 742 -15.45 -18.14 -19.60
C ARG A 742 -16.36 -18.78 -20.63
N ILE A 743 -17.18 -19.78 -20.25
CA ILE A 743 -18.23 -20.29 -21.13
C ILE A 743 -19.28 -19.20 -21.43
N ASP A 744 -19.70 -18.44 -20.42
CA ASP A 744 -20.66 -17.35 -20.59
C ASP A 744 -20.11 -16.23 -21.47
N GLN A 745 -18.89 -15.78 -21.17
CA GLN A 745 -18.21 -14.77 -21.99
C GLN A 745 -18.04 -15.26 -23.43
N ALA A 746 -17.67 -16.52 -23.66
CA ALA A 746 -17.50 -17.07 -24.99
C ALA A 746 -18.83 -17.15 -25.77
N LEU A 747 -19.93 -17.51 -25.11
CA LEU A 747 -21.27 -17.49 -25.71
C LEU A 747 -21.74 -16.07 -26.02
N ALA A 748 -21.33 -15.07 -25.21
CA ALA A 748 -21.66 -13.67 -25.41
C ALA A 748 -20.82 -12.99 -26.51
N ALA A 749 -19.61 -13.49 -26.77
CA ALA A 749 -18.59 -12.86 -27.62
C ALA A 749 -18.93 -12.68 -29.12
N GLY A 750 -20.17 -12.96 -29.56
CA GLY A 750 -20.58 -12.72 -30.96
C GLY A 750 -19.74 -13.46 -32.00
N GLU A 751 -19.83 -13.05 -33.27
CA GLU A 751 -18.86 -13.37 -34.34
C GLU A 751 -17.79 -12.28 -34.42
#